data_AF-A0A5L4IMF5-F1
#
_entry.id   AF-A0A5L4IMF5-F1
#
_cell.length_a   1.000
_cell.length_b   1.000
_cell.length_c   1.000
_cell.angle_alpha   90.00
_cell.angle_beta   90.00
_cell.angle_gamma   90.00
#
_symmetry.space_group_name_H-M   'P 1'
#
loop_
_entity.id
_entity.type
_entity.pdbx_description
1 polymer ?
#
loop_
_entity_poly.entity_id
_entity_poly.type
_entity_poly.pdbx_seq_one_letter_code
_entity_poly.pdbx_strand_id
1 'polypeptide(L)'
;VLANNSASDAKLKSEDLVKALAGVTNVESVNIVTDLPNDTAITLNSGSTGMANLALDVLGSKLAGLTTDISGKLNIKVNGSVDTLTAANAKSVNVDAVGAVTLTDTKAATNVNVKAAGDVTLTDTEAASSISVDANGAGKVTLTKATNVENLSVKNATNLTITAGGDKLNTVTLENVTLGDSSSAAAAIDFKGATTLNFNNVKMIDGNNGKIAHIKSSAETLNLNFSGKEATFALVTNQVTKVANITANADSNNFLITTDDGTKNPAHVALANDSFTTFVIKGNGKELVFDAGDLDKVTSIDASGFNGNAKIVFGDSSGDAIAGLKVSSGAGNDTLVLESNKLSAGSVIDGGAGRDTIVLKSSALADSATLGMIKNIENVTISNALTTADVSGTGFQVIGVTTDVAAAGQTLTINKDQTVSFQGSAFAAANDITVKLNDATRTDDSVNVVLDAKTANQNSITIGADTKALIIENVETININSIAKDATTGADATANTIYLQAKNATKIAISGDDLVELKALTASKATDYSKVMQIDASESTAGIKFDTNEITIANGATIKGGSGADNITLKGNSLLITGGEGADTFTVKKGSTKTNYDTITDFKVGDKLVIDSTDFVALTTDKFTKIEAGANANLDSLINQASTASDTNPHVSYFHFNGDTYIVADKDGSTMATFSEVNDTIIKLSGIHNLTVDSGSIVEAQA
;
A
#
# COMPACT_ATOMS: atom_id res chain seq x y z
N VAL A 1 29.66 -32.84 46.54
CA VAL A 1 28.29 -32.38 46.89
C VAL A 1 28.34 -31.84 48.29
N LEU A 2 28.01 -30.56 48.49
CA LEU A 2 27.83 -29.97 49.82
C LEU A 2 26.35 -29.64 49.96
N ALA A 3 25.69 -30.22 50.96
CA ALA A 3 24.26 -30.06 51.16
C ALA A 3 23.93 -29.76 52.62
N ASN A 4 23.01 -28.83 52.86
CA ASN A 4 22.47 -28.56 54.18
C ASN A 4 21.37 -29.57 54.53
N ASN A 5 21.58 -30.34 55.59
CA ASN A 5 20.53 -31.23 56.10
C ASN A 5 19.36 -30.39 56.65
N SER A 6 18.15 -30.63 56.15
CA SER A 6 16.93 -29.95 56.61
C SER A 6 16.66 -30.16 58.09
N ALA A 7 17.11 -31.26 58.68
CA ALA A 7 16.93 -31.62 60.10
C ALA A 7 18.04 -31.10 61.05
N SER A 8 19.06 -30.39 60.55
CA SER A 8 20.14 -29.81 61.36
C SER A 8 19.93 -28.30 61.58
N ASP A 9 20.05 -27.86 62.83
CA ASP A 9 20.06 -26.43 63.22
C ASP A 9 21.36 -25.72 62.80
N ALA A 10 22.47 -26.46 62.71
CA ALA A 10 23.73 -25.96 62.17
C ALA A 10 23.71 -26.06 60.64
N LYS A 11 23.64 -24.91 59.97
CA LYS A 11 23.71 -24.80 58.50
C LYS A 11 25.13 -24.41 58.08
N LEU A 12 25.66 -25.12 57.09
CA LEU A 12 26.87 -24.77 56.34
C LEU A 12 26.65 -23.47 55.56
N LYS A 13 27.69 -22.65 55.47
CA LYS A 13 27.72 -21.36 54.76
C LYS A 13 28.65 -21.42 53.55
N SER A 14 28.58 -20.45 52.63
CA SER A 14 29.49 -20.33 51.47
C SER A 14 30.98 -20.32 51.86
N GLU A 15 31.33 -19.76 53.03
CA GLU A 15 32.71 -19.80 53.56
C GLU A 15 33.21 -21.22 53.84
N ASP A 16 32.31 -22.15 54.18
CA ASP A 16 32.66 -23.54 54.45
C ASP A 16 32.97 -24.30 53.16
N LEU A 17 32.39 -23.88 52.03
CA LEU A 17 32.80 -24.36 50.69
C LEU A 17 34.24 -23.95 50.38
N VAL A 18 34.61 -22.70 50.65
CA VAL A 18 35.99 -22.20 50.46
C VAL A 18 36.97 -23.00 51.32
N LYS A 19 36.64 -23.22 52.60
CA LYS A 19 37.46 -24.04 53.51
C LYS A 19 37.59 -25.49 53.04
N ALA A 20 36.51 -26.09 52.53
CA ALA A 20 36.52 -27.47 52.03
C ALA A 20 37.43 -27.65 50.80
N LEU A 21 37.63 -26.60 50.02
CA LEU A 21 38.51 -26.59 48.86
C LEU A 21 39.93 -26.10 49.17
N ALA A 22 40.16 -25.54 50.35
CA ALA A 22 41.49 -25.09 50.78
C ALA A 22 42.44 -26.29 50.87
N GLY A 23 43.48 -26.31 50.03
CA GLY A 23 44.49 -27.36 50.01
C GLY A 23 44.27 -28.48 48.98
N VAL A 24 43.20 -28.43 48.18
CA VAL A 24 43.06 -29.32 47.01
C VAL A 24 44.19 -29.00 46.01
N THR A 25 45.08 -29.96 45.76
CA THR A 25 46.22 -29.83 44.82
C THR A 25 46.24 -31.03 43.87
N ASN A 26 46.89 -30.90 42.71
CA ASN A 26 47.00 -31.96 41.68
C ASN A 26 45.66 -32.48 41.12
N VAL A 27 44.58 -31.71 41.25
CA VAL A 27 43.28 -32.04 40.65
C VAL A 27 43.04 -31.11 39.47
N GLU A 28 42.98 -31.67 38.27
CA GLU A 28 42.77 -30.90 37.04
C GLU A 28 41.36 -30.29 36.97
N SER A 29 40.34 -31.03 37.42
CA SER A 29 38.94 -30.63 37.30
C SER A 29 38.17 -30.88 38.59
N VAL A 30 37.44 -29.87 39.06
CA VAL A 30 36.58 -29.97 40.25
C VAL A 30 35.14 -29.69 39.87
N ASN A 31 34.23 -30.59 40.27
CA ASN A 31 32.78 -30.43 40.09
C ASN A 31 32.10 -30.31 41.46
N ILE A 32 31.37 -29.23 41.66
CA ILE A 32 30.71 -28.89 42.92
C ILE A 32 29.23 -28.77 42.66
N VAL A 33 28.43 -29.46 43.46
CA VAL A 33 26.98 -29.24 43.56
C VAL A 33 26.73 -28.77 44.99
N THR A 34 26.09 -27.62 45.13
CA THR A 34 25.87 -26.96 46.42
C THR A 34 24.46 -26.41 46.55
N ASP A 35 23.81 -26.65 47.69
CA ASP A 35 22.55 -25.98 48.09
C ASP A 35 22.78 -24.89 49.15
N LEU A 36 24.06 -24.59 49.45
CA LEU A 36 24.43 -23.63 50.49
C LEU A 36 23.94 -22.22 50.11
N PRO A 37 23.52 -21.40 51.10
CA PRO A 37 23.18 -20.01 50.86
C PRO A 37 24.43 -19.25 50.40
N ASN A 38 24.46 -18.84 49.13
CA ASN A 38 25.59 -18.14 48.51
C ASN A 38 25.31 -16.62 48.44
N ASP A 39 24.85 -16.05 49.54
CA ASP A 39 24.45 -14.64 49.68
C ASP A 39 25.66 -13.70 49.80
N THR A 40 26.87 -14.25 49.98
CA THR A 40 28.14 -13.54 50.03
C THR A 40 29.06 -14.00 48.91
N ALA A 41 29.89 -13.09 48.40
CA ALA A 41 30.87 -13.40 47.37
C ALA A 41 31.91 -14.41 47.88
N ILE A 42 32.24 -15.40 47.05
CA ILE A 42 33.23 -16.43 47.34
C ILE A 42 34.44 -16.30 46.43
N THR A 43 35.63 -16.63 46.95
CA THR A 43 36.84 -16.77 46.13
C THR A 43 37.23 -18.23 46.13
N LEU A 44 37.23 -18.85 44.96
CA LEU A 44 37.66 -20.23 44.77
C LEU A 44 38.96 -20.24 43.98
N ASN A 45 39.98 -20.83 44.59
CA ASN A 45 41.34 -20.92 44.09
C ASN A 45 42.09 -19.57 44.09
N SER A 46 42.86 -19.34 45.15
CA SER A 46 43.85 -18.25 45.26
C SER A 46 45.21 -18.84 45.61
N GLY A 47 45.71 -19.76 44.76
CA GLY A 47 47.06 -20.31 44.88
C GLY A 47 47.24 -21.83 44.92
N SER A 48 46.26 -22.66 44.53
CA SER A 48 46.50 -24.11 44.38
C SER A 48 47.03 -24.43 42.98
N THR A 49 48.27 -24.94 42.92
CA THR A 49 48.89 -25.37 41.65
C THR A 49 48.23 -26.66 41.19
N GLY A 50 47.22 -26.58 40.31
CA GLY A 50 46.71 -27.75 39.59
C GLY A 50 45.29 -27.67 39.02
N MET A 51 44.40 -26.83 39.56
CA MET A 51 43.01 -26.76 39.08
C MET A 51 42.90 -25.98 37.77
N ALA A 52 42.66 -26.70 36.67
CA ALA A 52 42.45 -26.12 35.36
C ALA A 52 40.95 -25.85 35.11
N ASN A 53 40.06 -26.74 35.55
CA ASN A 53 38.63 -26.65 35.26
C ASN A 53 37.79 -26.65 36.55
N LEU A 54 36.72 -25.85 36.56
CA LEU A 54 35.76 -25.77 37.66
C LEU A 54 34.34 -25.84 37.10
N ALA A 55 33.53 -26.75 37.64
CA ALA A 55 32.09 -26.71 37.49
C ALA A 55 31.42 -26.45 38.84
N LEU A 56 30.51 -25.47 38.90
CA LEU A 56 29.74 -25.13 40.09
C LEU A 56 28.25 -25.10 39.75
N ASP A 57 27.51 -26.04 40.32
CA ASP A 57 26.04 -26.12 40.27
C ASP A 57 25.47 -25.62 41.60
N VAL A 58 24.90 -24.42 41.58
CA VAL A 58 24.25 -23.77 42.70
C VAL A 58 22.75 -24.02 42.61
N LEU A 59 22.26 -24.87 43.50
CA LEU A 59 20.83 -25.20 43.61
C LEU A 59 20.03 -24.08 44.30
N GLY A 60 20.73 -23.17 45.00
CA GLY A 60 20.15 -21.97 45.61
C GLY A 60 19.72 -20.91 44.59
N SER A 61 18.97 -19.91 45.06
CA SER A 61 18.38 -18.87 44.20
C SER A 61 19.35 -17.77 43.75
N LYS A 62 20.62 -17.82 44.15
CA LYS A 62 21.59 -16.75 43.90
C LYS A 62 23.04 -17.21 44.05
N LEU A 63 23.92 -16.67 43.23
CA LEU A 63 25.37 -16.61 43.43
C LEU A 63 25.77 -15.13 43.52
N ALA A 64 25.96 -14.62 44.74
CA ALA A 64 26.24 -13.21 44.98
C ALA A 64 27.61 -12.76 44.42
N GLY A 65 28.57 -13.67 44.32
CA GLY A 65 29.83 -13.39 43.65
C GLY A 65 30.76 -14.60 43.59
N LEU A 66 31.53 -14.74 42.52
CA LEU A 66 32.63 -15.70 42.41
C LEU A 66 33.88 -15.04 41.81
N THR A 67 35.01 -15.17 42.50
CA THR A 67 36.34 -14.87 41.95
C THR A 67 37.15 -16.16 41.85
N THR A 68 37.76 -16.42 40.70
CA THR A 68 38.61 -17.59 40.49
C THR A 68 39.78 -17.33 39.54
N ASP A 69 40.91 -18.02 39.76
CA ASP A 69 42.14 -17.89 38.99
C ASP A 69 42.41 -19.07 38.01
N ILE A 70 41.44 -19.97 37.81
CA ILE A 70 41.60 -21.16 36.95
C ILE A 70 42.02 -20.80 35.52
N SER A 71 42.75 -21.70 34.86
CA SER A 71 43.33 -21.46 33.52
C SER A 71 42.63 -22.20 32.37
N GLY A 72 41.66 -23.07 32.66
CA GLY A 72 40.93 -23.90 31.71
C GLY A 72 39.48 -23.47 31.55
N LYS A 73 38.54 -24.37 31.81
CA LYS A 73 37.10 -24.16 31.60
C LYS A 73 36.37 -23.87 32.91
N LEU A 74 35.56 -22.81 32.92
CA LEU A 74 34.60 -22.51 33.97
C LEU A 74 33.18 -22.83 33.50
N ASN A 75 32.45 -23.67 34.25
CA ASN A 75 31.04 -23.95 34.03
C ASN A 75 30.24 -23.58 35.29
N ILE A 76 29.29 -22.67 35.17
CA ILE A 76 28.42 -22.24 36.25
C ILE A 76 26.97 -22.59 35.88
N LYS A 77 26.27 -23.24 36.79
CA LYS A 77 24.82 -23.44 36.72
C LYS A 77 24.17 -22.88 37.97
N VAL A 78 23.16 -22.02 37.84
CA VAL A 78 22.46 -21.41 38.99
C VAL A 78 20.96 -21.42 38.74
N ASN A 79 20.19 -21.89 39.72
CA ASN A 79 18.72 -21.85 39.67
C ASN A 79 18.12 -20.45 39.96
N GLY A 80 18.89 -19.39 39.68
CA GLY A 80 18.63 -18.00 40.04
C GLY A 80 19.67 -17.05 39.42
N SER A 81 20.05 -15.95 40.08
CA SER A 81 20.96 -14.93 39.49
C SER A 81 22.45 -15.14 39.79
N VAL A 82 23.31 -14.61 38.92
CA VAL A 82 24.76 -14.45 39.12
C VAL A 82 25.07 -12.95 39.12
N ASP A 83 25.35 -12.38 40.29
CA ASP A 83 25.49 -10.92 40.45
C ASP A 83 26.87 -10.41 40.04
N THR A 84 27.93 -11.19 40.22
CA THR A 84 29.30 -10.83 39.84
C THR A 84 30.15 -12.08 39.63
N LEU A 85 30.76 -12.23 38.46
CA LEU A 85 31.70 -13.31 38.18
C LEU A 85 33.01 -12.76 37.58
N THR A 86 34.12 -13.12 38.21
CA THR A 86 35.49 -12.74 37.81
C THR A 86 36.30 -14.02 37.60
N ALA A 87 36.69 -14.27 36.34
CA ALA A 87 37.42 -15.46 35.89
C ALA A 87 38.53 -15.05 34.90
N ALA A 88 39.41 -14.14 35.35
CA ALA A 88 40.36 -13.44 34.51
C ALA A 88 41.31 -14.34 33.70
N ASN A 89 41.63 -15.55 34.20
CA ASN A 89 42.56 -16.50 33.57
C ASN A 89 41.87 -17.64 32.80
N ALA A 90 40.55 -17.78 32.92
CA ALA A 90 39.83 -18.90 32.31
C ALA A 90 39.85 -18.77 30.80
N LYS A 91 40.14 -19.86 30.07
CA LYS A 91 40.10 -19.88 28.59
C LYS A 91 38.67 -19.92 28.05
N SER A 92 37.73 -20.46 28.83
CA SER A 92 36.32 -20.54 28.44
C SER A 92 35.44 -20.39 29.67
N VAL A 93 34.39 -19.57 29.56
CA VAL A 93 33.42 -19.31 30.62
C VAL A 93 32.02 -19.63 30.09
N ASN A 94 31.33 -20.57 30.75
CA ASN A 94 29.96 -20.95 30.43
C ASN A 94 29.07 -20.73 31.67
N VAL A 95 27.97 -19.99 31.52
CA VAL A 95 27.01 -19.72 32.59
C VAL A 95 25.61 -20.08 32.13
N ASP A 96 24.90 -20.88 32.91
CA ASP A 96 23.47 -21.21 32.74
C ASP A 96 22.72 -20.79 34.01
N ALA A 97 21.99 -19.68 33.93
CA ALA A 97 21.28 -19.07 35.03
C ALA A 97 19.79 -18.92 34.70
N VAL A 98 18.92 -19.15 35.69
CA VAL A 98 17.48 -18.86 35.54
C VAL A 98 17.19 -17.36 35.74
N GLY A 99 18.09 -16.60 36.38
CA GLY A 99 17.99 -15.15 36.59
C GLY A 99 18.98 -14.33 35.74
N ALA A 100 19.27 -13.11 36.19
CA ALA A 100 20.25 -12.22 35.58
C ALA A 100 21.70 -12.72 35.74
N VAL A 101 22.59 -12.32 34.84
CA VAL A 101 24.02 -12.68 34.85
C VAL A 101 24.88 -11.44 34.62
N THR A 102 25.85 -11.20 35.52
CA THR A 102 26.86 -10.16 35.36
C THR A 102 28.26 -10.75 35.40
N LEU A 103 29.00 -10.63 34.29
CA LEU A 103 30.42 -10.99 34.19
C LEU A 103 31.24 -9.70 34.19
N THR A 104 32.18 -9.58 35.12
CA THR A 104 32.95 -8.35 35.35
C THR A 104 34.39 -8.40 34.84
N ASP A 105 35.00 -9.57 34.79
CA ASP A 105 36.37 -9.75 34.26
C ASP A 105 36.55 -11.17 33.74
N THR A 106 36.70 -11.29 32.41
CA THR A 106 36.95 -12.56 31.72
C THR A 106 38.11 -12.40 30.74
N LYS A 107 39.13 -11.64 31.14
CA LYS A 107 40.17 -11.13 30.25
C LYS A 107 40.98 -12.16 29.46
N ALA A 108 41.06 -13.43 29.88
CA ALA A 108 41.73 -14.49 29.12
C ALA A 108 40.78 -15.43 28.37
N ALA A 109 39.46 -15.27 28.52
CA ALA A 109 38.49 -16.17 27.93
C ALA A 109 38.42 -15.93 26.42
N THR A 110 38.69 -16.95 25.63
CA THR A 110 38.48 -16.91 24.17
C THR A 110 37.03 -17.18 23.80
N ASN A 111 36.30 -17.87 24.68
CA ASN A 111 34.89 -18.21 24.51
C ASN A 111 34.09 -17.85 25.77
N VAL A 112 33.04 -17.05 25.62
CA VAL A 112 32.09 -16.70 26.67
C VAL A 112 30.68 -17.08 26.24
N ASN A 113 30.05 -17.99 26.96
CA ASN A 113 28.68 -18.45 26.68
C ASN A 113 27.79 -18.19 27.89
N VAL A 114 26.67 -17.49 27.70
CA VAL A 114 25.70 -17.20 28.77
C VAL A 114 24.30 -17.59 28.32
N LYS A 115 23.62 -18.38 29.13
CA LYS A 115 22.18 -18.59 29.07
C LYS A 115 21.59 -17.99 30.34
N ALA A 116 20.65 -17.07 30.19
CA ALA A 116 20.02 -16.35 31.28
C ALA A 116 18.55 -16.10 30.94
N ALA A 117 17.65 -16.06 31.92
CA ALA A 117 16.29 -15.55 31.70
C ALA A 117 16.09 -14.13 32.26
N GLY A 118 17.14 -13.51 32.79
CA GLY A 118 17.18 -12.08 33.14
C GLY A 118 18.25 -11.33 32.34
N ASP A 119 18.51 -10.08 32.72
CA ASP A 119 19.53 -9.24 32.06
C ASP A 119 20.91 -9.90 32.08
N VAL A 120 21.65 -9.75 30.97
CA VAL A 120 23.03 -10.20 30.82
C VAL A 120 23.94 -9.00 30.63
N THR A 121 24.89 -8.81 31.54
CA THR A 121 25.90 -7.76 31.44
C THR A 121 27.28 -8.38 31.38
N LEU A 122 28.00 -8.17 30.29
CA LEU A 122 29.38 -8.63 30.10
C LEU A 122 30.31 -7.41 30.06
N THR A 123 31.24 -7.34 31.00
CA THR A 123 32.25 -6.27 31.11
C THR A 123 33.65 -6.89 31.00
N ASP A 124 34.58 -6.13 30.39
CA ASP A 124 36.00 -6.52 30.24
C ASP A 124 36.19 -7.91 29.60
N THR A 125 35.52 -8.14 28.46
CA THR A 125 35.62 -9.36 27.63
C THR A 125 36.72 -9.24 26.56
N GLU A 126 37.78 -8.48 26.84
CA GLU A 126 38.71 -8.01 25.81
C GLU A 126 39.39 -9.13 25.02
N ALA A 127 39.66 -10.32 25.57
CA ALA A 127 40.27 -11.42 24.80
C ALA A 127 39.27 -12.41 24.17
N ALA A 128 37.97 -12.23 24.39
CA ALA A 128 36.97 -13.10 23.81
C ALA A 128 36.99 -12.96 22.29
N SER A 129 37.31 -14.05 21.59
CA SER A 129 37.12 -14.17 20.15
C SER A 129 35.68 -14.54 19.80
N SER A 130 34.97 -15.20 20.74
CA SER A 130 33.57 -15.62 20.56
C SER A 130 32.74 -15.34 21.81
N ILE A 131 31.60 -14.67 21.62
CA ILE A 131 30.59 -14.45 22.66
C ILE A 131 29.25 -15.00 22.16
N SER A 132 28.59 -15.82 22.98
CA SER A 132 27.22 -16.29 22.74
C SER A 132 26.34 -16.02 23.95
N VAL A 133 25.20 -15.36 23.74
CA VAL A 133 24.20 -15.07 24.78
C VAL A 133 22.83 -15.55 24.34
N ASP A 134 22.12 -16.28 25.18
CA ASP A 134 20.69 -16.59 25.06
C ASP A 134 19.97 -16.02 26.28
N ALA A 135 19.24 -14.92 26.09
CA ALA A 135 18.54 -14.18 27.15
C ALA A 135 17.11 -14.70 27.43
N ASN A 136 16.73 -15.82 26.78
CA ASN A 136 15.48 -16.56 26.99
C ASN A 136 14.21 -15.68 27.05
N GLY A 137 14.19 -14.57 26.31
CA GLY A 137 13.01 -13.74 26.04
C GLY A 137 12.76 -12.58 26.99
N ALA A 138 13.53 -12.41 28.08
CA ALA A 138 13.20 -11.42 29.11
C ALA A 138 14.35 -10.46 29.49
N GLY A 139 15.59 -10.77 29.14
CA GLY A 139 16.76 -9.95 29.49
C GLY A 139 17.21 -8.98 28.41
N LYS A 140 17.68 -7.79 28.84
CA LYS A 140 18.58 -6.94 28.05
C LYS A 140 19.98 -7.55 28.04
N VAL A 141 20.67 -7.45 26.90
CA VAL A 141 22.09 -7.82 26.78
C VAL A 141 22.93 -6.55 26.65
N THR A 142 23.91 -6.40 27.53
CA THR A 142 24.86 -5.28 27.51
C THR A 142 26.28 -5.81 27.42
N LEU A 143 27.01 -5.39 26.39
CA LEU A 143 28.42 -5.71 26.18
C LEU A 143 29.27 -4.47 26.34
N THR A 144 30.24 -4.50 27.26
CA THR A 144 31.18 -3.40 27.49
C THR A 144 32.62 -3.87 27.24
N LYS A 145 33.38 -3.12 26.42
CA LYS A 145 34.79 -3.40 26.05
C LYS A 145 35.02 -4.77 25.37
N ALA A 146 34.17 -5.09 24.41
CA ALA A 146 34.26 -6.30 23.59
C ALA A 146 35.12 -6.06 22.33
N THR A 147 36.42 -5.76 22.49
CA THR A 147 37.28 -5.24 21.41
C THR A 147 37.84 -6.30 20.45
N ASN A 148 38.11 -7.53 20.91
CA ASN A 148 38.65 -8.61 20.07
C ASN A 148 37.61 -9.65 19.62
N VAL A 149 36.32 -9.41 19.85
CA VAL A 149 35.26 -10.35 19.46
C VAL A 149 35.19 -10.44 17.95
N GLU A 150 35.38 -11.65 17.41
CA GLU A 150 35.22 -11.96 16.00
C GLU A 150 33.82 -12.52 15.71
N ASN A 151 33.27 -13.30 16.64
CA ASN A 151 31.97 -13.94 16.51
C ASN A 151 31.06 -13.55 17.67
N LEU A 152 29.97 -12.86 17.36
CA LEU A 152 28.93 -12.50 18.33
C LEU A 152 27.63 -13.22 17.99
N SER A 153 27.07 -13.95 18.95
CA SER A 153 25.74 -14.56 18.85
C SER A 153 24.85 -14.08 20.00
N VAL A 154 23.69 -13.51 19.71
CA VAL A 154 22.71 -13.10 20.73
C VAL A 154 21.32 -13.59 20.35
N LYS A 155 20.65 -14.26 21.28
CA LYS A 155 19.31 -14.83 21.09
C LYS A 155 18.33 -14.33 22.14
N ASN A 156 17.08 -14.15 21.73
CA ASN A 156 15.92 -13.91 22.59
C ASN A 156 16.12 -12.73 23.55
N ALA A 157 16.78 -11.67 23.08
CA ALA A 157 17.06 -10.48 23.88
C ALA A 157 16.06 -9.37 23.59
N THR A 158 15.49 -8.78 24.65
CA THR A 158 14.57 -7.64 24.51
C THR A 158 15.28 -6.39 24.00
N ASN A 159 16.59 -6.30 24.23
CA ASN A 159 17.47 -5.27 23.70
C ASN A 159 18.93 -5.77 23.68
N LEU A 160 19.71 -5.34 22.68
CA LEU A 160 21.17 -5.46 22.66
C LEU A 160 21.82 -4.07 22.67
N THR A 161 22.71 -3.83 23.63
CA THR A 161 23.56 -2.64 23.70
C THR A 161 25.03 -3.05 23.68
N ILE A 162 25.82 -2.39 22.84
CA ILE A 162 27.28 -2.55 22.81
C ILE A 162 27.91 -1.19 23.10
N THR A 163 28.69 -1.09 24.16
CA THR A 163 29.36 0.13 24.61
C THR A 163 30.87 -0.09 24.56
N ALA A 164 31.52 0.49 23.55
CA ALA A 164 32.94 0.32 23.22
C ALA A 164 33.32 -1.13 22.86
N GLY A 165 33.67 -1.39 21.60
CA GLY A 165 34.01 -2.71 21.08
C GLY A 165 33.62 -2.84 19.60
N GLY A 166 33.78 -4.02 19.02
CA GLY A 166 33.29 -4.33 17.66
C GLY A 166 34.30 -4.17 16.52
N ASP A 167 35.52 -3.72 16.80
CA ASP A 167 36.55 -3.45 15.78
C ASP A 167 36.99 -4.71 15.01
N LYS A 168 36.96 -5.88 15.67
CA LYS A 168 37.33 -7.19 15.08
C LYS A 168 36.15 -8.08 14.74
N LEU A 169 34.91 -7.61 14.90
CA LEU A 169 33.75 -8.43 14.56
C LEU A 169 33.90 -8.91 13.11
N ASN A 170 33.66 -10.19 12.87
CA ASN A 170 33.61 -10.73 11.53
C ASN A 170 32.18 -11.16 11.24
N THR A 171 31.61 -11.96 12.15
CA THR A 171 30.24 -12.46 12.07
C THR A 171 29.42 -12.05 13.29
N VAL A 172 28.26 -11.44 13.06
CA VAL A 172 27.24 -11.19 14.08
C VAL A 172 26.01 -12.01 13.74
N THR A 173 25.49 -12.78 14.69
CA THR A 173 24.26 -13.57 14.55
C THR A 173 23.27 -13.18 15.63
N LEU A 174 22.11 -12.68 15.21
CA LEU A 174 21.05 -12.22 16.10
C LEU A 174 19.76 -12.99 15.82
N GLU A 175 19.10 -13.49 16.85
CA GLU A 175 17.85 -14.26 16.75
C GLU A 175 16.81 -13.77 17.75
N ASN A 176 15.64 -13.32 17.29
CA ASN A 176 14.59 -12.74 18.15
C ASN A 176 15.14 -11.61 19.02
N VAL A 177 15.89 -10.69 18.41
CA VAL A 177 16.55 -9.56 19.09
C VAL A 177 15.93 -8.26 18.62
N THR A 178 15.68 -7.36 19.57
CA THR A 178 15.37 -5.97 19.26
C THR A 178 16.60 -5.09 19.45
N LEU A 179 16.85 -4.17 18.52
CA LEU A 179 17.99 -3.26 18.50
C LEU A 179 17.55 -1.82 18.77
N GLY A 180 18.20 -1.16 19.72
CA GLY A 180 18.00 0.26 20.04
C GLY A 180 17.32 0.50 21.40
N ASP A 181 17.07 1.75 21.75
CA ASP A 181 16.35 2.13 22.97
C ASP A 181 15.24 3.12 22.64
N SER A 182 14.03 2.84 23.17
CA SER A 182 12.86 3.71 23.10
C SER A 182 13.05 5.11 23.72
N SER A 183 14.08 5.31 24.55
CA SER A 183 14.23 6.50 25.40
C SER A 183 15.03 7.66 24.79
N SER A 184 15.65 7.53 23.60
CA SER A 184 16.51 8.57 23.02
C SER A 184 16.58 8.50 21.50
N ALA A 185 16.99 9.60 20.85
CA ALA A 185 17.31 9.69 19.42
C ALA A 185 17.99 8.40 18.94
N ALA A 186 17.42 7.75 17.93
CA ALA A 186 17.89 6.52 17.29
C ALA A 186 19.29 6.04 17.72
N ALA A 187 19.34 5.01 18.57
CA ALA A 187 20.61 4.48 19.05
C ALA A 187 21.43 3.89 17.89
N ALA A 188 22.67 4.37 17.76
CA ALA A 188 23.66 3.80 16.85
C ALA A 188 24.26 2.53 17.46
N ILE A 189 24.31 1.45 16.69
CA ILE A 189 24.99 0.22 17.05
C ILE A 189 26.23 0.08 16.17
N ASP A 190 27.37 -0.02 16.82
CA ASP A 190 28.66 -0.03 16.15
C ASP A 190 29.11 -1.46 15.85
N PHE A 191 28.96 -1.87 14.58
CA PHE A 191 29.45 -3.17 14.06
C PHE A 191 30.61 -2.95 13.08
N LYS A 192 31.49 -1.98 13.35
CA LYS A 192 32.63 -1.58 12.50
C LYS A 192 33.34 -2.71 11.77
N GLY A 193 33.77 -3.78 12.45
CA GLY A 193 34.51 -4.86 11.81
C GLY A 193 33.65 -5.81 10.96
N ALA A 194 32.35 -5.91 11.25
CA ALA A 194 31.53 -7.04 10.82
C ALA A 194 31.36 -7.06 9.30
N THR A 195 31.73 -8.18 8.67
CA THR A 195 31.55 -8.44 7.25
C THR A 195 30.30 -9.28 6.98
N THR A 196 29.78 -9.97 8.00
CA THR A 196 28.61 -10.84 7.90
C THR A 196 27.65 -10.61 9.07
N LEU A 197 26.39 -10.30 8.77
CA LEU A 197 25.32 -10.12 9.74
C LEU A 197 24.19 -11.11 9.42
N ASN A 198 23.90 -12.02 10.35
CA ASN A 198 22.83 -13.01 10.25
C ASN A 198 21.68 -12.61 11.18
N PHE A 199 20.59 -12.11 10.62
CA PHE A 199 19.44 -11.59 11.36
C PHE A 199 18.24 -12.52 11.16
N ASN A 200 17.78 -13.12 12.25
CA ASN A 200 16.56 -13.91 12.32
C ASN A 200 15.58 -13.23 13.27
N ASN A 201 14.42 -12.78 12.78
CA ASN A 201 13.45 -12.03 13.61
C ASN A 201 14.09 -10.83 14.34
N VAL A 202 14.90 -10.05 13.64
CA VAL A 202 15.58 -8.88 14.22
C VAL A 202 14.79 -7.63 13.89
N LYS A 203 14.43 -6.88 14.93
CA LYS A 203 13.70 -5.62 14.81
C LYS A 203 14.57 -4.45 15.24
N MET A 204 14.50 -3.35 14.51
CA MET A 204 15.08 -2.07 14.94
C MET A 204 13.97 -1.19 15.54
N ILE A 205 14.23 -0.58 16.69
CA ILE A 205 13.25 0.29 17.36
C ILE A 205 13.12 1.60 16.58
N ASP A 206 11.87 1.97 16.34
CA ASP A 206 11.49 3.31 15.91
C ASP A 206 11.65 4.28 17.08
N GLY A 207 12.54 5.26 16.91
CA GLY A 207 12.66 6.38 17.82
C GLY A 207 11.58 7.45 17.54
N ASN A 208 11.67 8.56 18.28
CA ASN A 208 10.80 9.71 18.05
C ASN A 208 11.10 10.42 16.71
N ASN A 209 10.10 11.13 16.17
CA ASN A 209 10.23 12.04 15.01
C ASN A 209 10.77 11.38 13.73
N GLY A 210 10.35 10.16 13.41
CA GLY A 210 10.75 9.48 12.17
C GLY A 210 12.18 8.94 12.17
N LYS A 211 12.74 8.65 13.34
CA LYS A 211 14.08 8.07 13.49
C LYS A 211 14.02 6.55 13.73
N ILE A 212 15.08 5.82 13.38
CA ILE A 212 15.22 4.38 13.62
C ILE A 212 16.61 4.04 14.16
N ALA A 213 16.68 3.09 15.09
CA ALA A 213 17.96 2.50 15.48
C ALA A 213 18.70 2.00 14.23
N HIS A 214 20.02 2.19 14.19
CA HIS A 214 20.79 2.00 12.97
C HIS A 214 22.15 1.40 13.27
N ILE A 215 22.78 0.85 12.24
CA ILE A 215 24.09 0.21 12.33
C ILE A 215 25.13 1.07 11.63
N LYS A 216 26.32 1.15 12.22
CA LYS A 216 27.53 1.65 11.56
C LYS A 216 28.42 0.47 11.21
N SER A 217 28.96 0.47 10.00
CA SER A 217 29.92 -0.52 9.52
C SER A 217 31.13 0.19 8.92
N SER A 218 32.30 -0.44 9.00
CA SER A 218 33.50 -0.05 8.26
C SER A 218 33.97 -1.14 7.30
N ALA A 219 33.12 -2.14 7.03
CA ALA A 219 33.39 -3.14 6.01
C ALA A 219 33.19 -2.56 4.61
N GLU A 220 34.13 -2.84 3.71
CA GLU A 220 33.99 -2.50 2.28
C GLU A 220 32.88 -3.33 1.60
N THR A 221 32.76 -4.60 2.02
CA THR A 221 31.70 -5.52 1.58
C THR A 221 30.95 -6.03 2.80
N LEU A 222 29.63 -5.87 2.78
CA LEU A 222 28.74 -6.31 3.86
C LEU A 222 27.82 -7.43 3.36
N ASN A 223 27.82 -8.56 4.05
CA ASN A 223 26.92 -9.68 3.78
C ASN A 223 25.80 -9.69 4.82
N LEU A 224 24.56 -9.55 4.37
CA LEU A 224 23.36 -9.48 5.19
C LEU A 224 22.50 -10.69 4.92
N ASN A 225 22.17 -11.47 5.95
CA ASN A 225 21.31 -12.65 5.81
C ASN A 225 20.08 -12.47 6.70
N PHE A 226 18.92 -12.29 6.07
CA PHE A 226 17.64 -12.08 6.73
C PHE A 226 16.83 -13.38 6.73
N SER A 227 16.15 -13.66 7.84
CA SER A 227 15.32 -14.85 8.01
C SER A 227 14.23 -14.63 9.07
N GLY A 228 13.26 -15.55 9.12
CA GLY A 228 12.15 -15.49 10.07
C GLY A 228 10.93 -14.74 9.52
N LYS A 229 10.14 -14.13 10.39
CA LYS A 229 8.94 -13.36 10.05
C LYS A 229 9.28 -11.93 9.61
N GLU A 230 10.15 -11.25 10.33
CA GLU A 230 10.52 -9.86 10.03
C GLU A 230 12.00 -9.65 10.33
N ALA A 231 12.73 -9.09 9.38
CA ALA A 231 14.12 -8.70 9.57
C ALA A 231 14.32 -7.29 9.03
N THR A 232 14.68 -6.37 9.92
CA THR A 232 14.93 -4.97 9.58
C THR A 232 16.40 -4.63 9.79
N PHE A 233 16.99 -4.00 8.79
CA PHE A 233 18.36 -3.51 8.79
C PHE A 233 18.40 -2.07 8.28
N ALA A 234 18.71 -1.14 9.16
CA ALA A 234 18.97 0.25 8.85
C ALA A 234 20.46 0.51 8.95
N LEU A 235 21.05 0.96 7.84
CA LEU A 235 22.47 1.26 7.72
C LEU A 235 22.68 2.76 7.59
N VAL A 236 23.60 3.26 8.40
CA VAL A 236 24.08 4.62 8.23
C VAL A 236 24.91 4.69 6.96
N THR A 237 24.64 5.69 6.10
CA THR A 237 25.54 6.00 4.99
C THR A 237 26.94 6.25 5.51
N ASN A 238 27.92 5.57 4.93
CA ASN A 238 29.30 5.73 5.36
C ASN A 238 30.23 5.80 4.15
N GLN A 239 31.43 6.33 4.38
CA GLN A 239 32.44 6.55 3.34
C GLN A 239 33.20 5.27 2.95
N VAL A 240 32.85 4.10 3.50
CA VAL A 240 33.64 2.87 3.39
C VAL A 240 32.92 1.74 2.65
N THR A 241 31.64 1.49 2.94
CA THR A 241 30.89 0.36 2.39
C THR A 241 30.51 0.57 0.93
N LYS A 242 31.08 -0.25 0.04
CA LYS A 242 30.90 -0.17 -1.41
C LYS A 242 29.89 -1.16 -1.94
N VAL A 243 29.85 -2.35 -1.34
CA VAL A 243 29.04 -3.48 -1.80
C VAL A 243 28.24 -4.05 -0.63
N ALA A 244 26.94 -4.26 -0.83
CA ALA A 244 26.10 -5.03 0.07
C ALA A 244 25.49 -6.24 -0.63
N ASN A 245 25.78 -7.43 -0.12
CA ASN A 245 25.16 -8.68 -0.53
C ASN A 245 24.04 -9.02 0.45
N ILE A 246 22.80 -9.14 -0.03
CA ILE A 246 21.62 -9.34 0.80
C ILE A 246 20.97 -10.68 0.44
N THR A 247 20.83 -11.57 1.42
CA THR A 247 20.03 -12.78 1.33
C THR A 247 18.73 -12.57 2.09
N ALA A 248 17.66 -12.22 1.38
CA ALA A 248 16.33 -11.90 1.91
C ALA A 248 15.44 -13.16 2.00
N ASN A 249 15.44 -13.86 3.13
CA ASN A 249 14.62 -15.06 3.36
C ASN A 249 13.57 -14.89 4.48
N ALA A 250 13.38 -13.69 5.03
CA ALA A 250 12.29 -13.43 5.97
C ALA A 250 10.95 -13.26 5.23
N ASP A 251 9.81 -13.36 5.92
CA ASP A 251 8.53 -12.96 5.32
C ASP A 251 8.57 -11.47 4.92
N SER A 252 9.02 -10.58 5.81
CA SER A 252 9.30 -9.16 5.53
C SER A 252 10.79 -8.85 5.72
N ASN A 253 11.42 -8.34 4.66
CA ASN A 253 12.84 -7.99 4.62
C ASN A 253 12.96 -6.48 4.39
N ASN A 254 13.40 -5.73 5.39
CA ASN A 254 13.47 -4.27 5.29
C ASN A 254 14.94 -3.83 5.33
N PHE A 255 15.41 -3.24 4.24
CA PHE A 255 16.71 -2.60 4.15
C PHE A 255 16.52 -1.10 3.96
N LEU A 256 17.02 -0.31 4.91
CA LEU A 256 16.88 1.13 4.93
C LEU A 256 18.25 1.78 4.99
N ILE A 257 18.36 2.94 4.34
CA ILE A 257 19.48 3.85 4.49
C ILE A 257 19.09 5.01 5.39
N THR A 258 19.95 5.36 6.34
CA THR A 258 19.72 6.47 7.28
C THR A 258 20.90 7.43 7.32
N THR A 259 20.65 8.64 7.81
CA THR A 259 21.72 9.53 8.32
C THR A 259 22.34 8.99 9.61
N ASP A 260 23.45 9.59 10.02
CA ASP A 260 24.13 9.35 11.30
C ASP A 260 23.24 9.51 12.55
N ASP A 261 22.16 10.29 12.45
CA ASP A 261 21.21 10.53 13.53
C ASP A 261 19.95 9.65 13.45
N GLY A 262 19.95 8.67 12.54
CA GLY A 262 18.91 7.68 12.32
C GLY A 262 17.65 8.20 11.61
N THR A 263 17.70 9.35 10.96
CA THR A 263 16.56 9.86 10.17
C THR A 263 16.24 8.88 9.05
N LYS A 264 14.97 8.43 8.99
CA LYS A 264 14.43 7.62 7.90
C LYS A 264 14.24 8.53 6.67
N ASN A 265 14.52 8.02 5.48
CA ASN A 265 14.36 8.74 4.21
C ASN A 265 15.11 10.09 4.20
N PRO A 266 16.41 10.07 4.44
CA PRO A 266 17.20 11.30 4.49
C PRO A 266 17.22 11.98 3.12
N ALA A 267 17.22 13.31 3.11
CA ALA A 267 17.30 14.09 1.87
C ALA A 267 18.63 13.88 1.15
N HIS A 268 18.62 13.92 -0.18
CA HIS A 268 19.78 13.84 -1.07
C HIS A 268 21.09 14.43 -0.55
N VAL A 269 21.08 15.69 -0.11
CA VAL A 269 22.29 16.39 0.39
C VAL A 269 22.99 15.65 1.55
N ALA A 270 22.24 14.89 2.34
CA ALA A 270 22.77 14.12 3.46
C ALA A 270 23.38 12.77 3.03
N LEU A 271 23.08 12.30 1.81
CA LEU A 271 23.57 11.03 1.27
C LEU A 271 24.56 11.18 0.12
N ALA A 272 24.64 12.33 -0.55
CA ALA A 272 25.46 12.58 -1.76
C ALA A 272 26.94 12.15 -1.68
N ASN A 273 27.50 12.00 -0.48
CA ASN A 273 28.90 11.60 -0.28
C ASN A 273 29.10 10.11 -0.02
N ASP A 274 28.05 9.29 -0.06
CA ASP A 274 28.08 7.85 0.21
C ASP A 274 29.10 7.10 -0.67
N SER A 275 29.42 5.85 -0.30
CA SER A 275 30.39 5.02 -1.02
C SER A 275 29.79 3.80 -1.72
N PHE A 276 28.47 3.61 -1.66
CA PHE A 276 27.82 2.45 -2.25
C PHE A 276 27.89 2.52 -3.76
N THR A 277 28.21 1.38 -4.36
CA THR A 277 28.30 1.23 -5.82
C THR A 277 27.42 0.10 -6.32
N THR A 278 27.25 -0.95 -5.52
CA THR A 278 26.53 -2.16 -5.94
C THR A 278 25.77 -2.79 -4.79
N PHE A 279 24.55 -3.22 -5.08
CA PHE A 279 23.74 -4.09 -4.24
C PHE A 279 23.43 -5.37 -4.99
N VAL A 280 23.60 -6.52 -4.34
CA VAL A 280 23.23 -7.84 -4.87
C VAL A 280 22.26 -8.48 -3.90
N ILE A 281 21.05 -8.78 -4.35
CA ILE A 281 19.94 -9.22 -3.53
C ILE A 281 19.40 -10.53 -4.07
N LYS A 282 19.24 -11.51 -3.19
CA LYS A 282 18.71 -12.84 -3.51
C LYS A 282 17.86 -13.37 -2.37
N GLY A 283 17.10 -14.42 -2.61
CA GLY A 283 16.40 -15.16 -1.56
C GLY A 283 14.94 -15.45 -1.88
N ASN A 284 14.27 -16.10 -0.95
CA ASN A 284 12.91 -16.61 -1.11
C ASN A 284 11.93 -16.01 -0.09
N GLY A 285 12.25 -14.86 0.48
CA GLY A 285 11.32 -14.10 1.32
C GLY A 285 10.07 -13.66 0.56
N LYS A 286 9.01 -13.27 1.28
CA LYS A 286 7.75 -12.86 0.63
C LYS A 286 7.81 -11.42 0.12
N GLU A 287 8.38 -10.53 0.92
CA GLU A 287 8.45 -9.10 0.64
C GLU A 287 9.85 -8.53 0.92
N LEU A 288 10.32 -7.64 0.05
CA LEU A 288 11.53 -6.85 0.21
C LEU A 288 11.17 -5.37 0.12
N VAL A 289 11.59 -4.57 1.09
CA VAL A 289 11.65 -3.11 1.00
C VAL A 289 13.12 -2.73 0.97
N PHE A 290 13.56 -2.15 -0.14
CA PHE A 290 14.93 -1.71 -0.37
C PHE A 290 14.93 -0.25 -0.76
N ASP A 291 15.33 0.61 0.18
CA ASP A 291 15.40 2.06 -0.04
C ASP A 291 16.86 2.52 -0.15
N ALA A 292 17.34 2.61 -1.39
CA ALA A 292 18.66 3.13 -1.72
C ALA A 292 18.60 4.49 -2.42
N GLY A 293 17.41 5.07 -2.60
CA GLY A 293 17.09 6.18 -3.52
C GLY A 293 18.25 7.11 -3.85
N ASP A 294 18.43 8.08 -2.97
CA ASP A 294 19.28 9.27 -3.09
C ASP A 294 20.81 9.01 -3.00
N LEU A 295 21.28 7.79 -3.23
CA LEU A 295 22.71 7.47 -3.25
C LEU A 295 23.34 7.78 -4.62
N ASP A 296 24.35 8.66 -4.65
CA ASP A 296 24.91 9.23 -5.88
C ASP A 296 25.78 8.25 -6.68
N LYS A 297 26.36 7.26 -6.00
CA LYS A 297 27.39 6.39 -6.58
C LYS A 297 26.89 5.00 -6.96
N VAL A 298 25.63 4.69 -6.68
CA VAL A 298 25.05 3.38 -6.98
C VAL A 298 24.90 3.20 -8.48
N THR A 299 25.59 2.22 -9.03
CA THR A 299 25.56 1.90 -10.47
C THR A 299 24.80 0.61 -10.76
N SER A 300 24.58 -0.23 -9.74
CA SER A 300 23.92 -1.52 -9.90
C SER A 300 23.12 -1.90 -8.65
N ILE A 301 21.85 -2.24 -8.84
CA ILE A 301 21.01 -2.94 -7.87
C ILE A 301 20.50 -4.19 -8.57
N ASP A 302 21.05 -5.34 -8.23
CA ASP A 302 20.68 -6.62 -8.81
C ASP A 302 19.88 -7.44 -7.81
N ALA A 303 18.55 -7.38 -7.90
CA ALA A 303 17.63 -8.22 -7.14
C ALA A 303 17.04 -9.37 -7.97
N SER A 304 17.66 -9.73 -9.10
CA SER A 304 17.16 -10.79 -10.00
C SER A 304 17.13 -12.18 -9.37
N GLY A 305 17.86 -12.38 -8.25
CA GLY A 305 17.85 -13.61 -7.47
C GLY A 305 16.79 -13.69 -6.38
N PHE A 306 15.89 -12.70 -6.26
CA PHE A 306 14.80 -12.68 -5.28
C PHE A 306 13.50 -13.21 -5.90
N ASN A 307 12.72 -13.98 -5.14
CA ASN A 307 11.49 -14.64 -5.63
C ASN A 307 10.18 -14.12 -5.01
N GLY A 308 10.26 -13.11 -4.14
CA GLY A 308 9.09 -12.43 -3.56
C GLY A 308 8.87 -11.05 -4.17
N ASN A 309 7.88 -10.32 -3.67
CA ASN A 309 7.59 -8.97 -4.16
C ASN A 309 8.61 -7.97 -3.60
N ALA A 310 9.33 -7.26 -4.47
CA ALA A 310 10.32 -6.26 -4.11
C ALA A 310 9.81 -4.84 -4.36
N LYS A 311 9.99 -3.97 -3.37
CA LYS A 311 9.89 -2.52 -3.51
C LYS A 311 11.30 -1.94 -3.48
N ILE A 312 11.76 -1.40 -4.61
CA ILE A 312 13.12 -0.90 -4.81
C ILE A 312 13.07 0.58 -5.16
N VAL A 313 13.64 1.44 -4.32
CA VAL A 313 13.79 2.88 -4.58
C VAL A 313 15.22 3.19 -5.00
N PHE A 314 15.40 3.96 -6.07
CA PHE A 314 16.72 4.25 -6.66
C PHE A 314 16.75 5.59 -7.43
N GLY A 315 17.94 6.17 -7.51
CA GLY A 315 18.25 7.35 -8.33
C GLY A 315 18.37 8.65 -7.52
N ASP A 316 19.15 9.60 -8.07
CA ASP A 316 19.34 10.94 -7.52
C ASP A 316 18.06 11.79 -7.69
N SER A 317 17.36 12.14 -6.60
CA SER A 317 16.16 12.97 -6.64
C SER A 317 16.40 14.42 -7.09
N SER A 318 17.64 14.91 -7.00
CA SER A 318 18.08 16.25 -7.40
C SER A 318 18.55 16.32 -8.86
N GLY A 319 18.57 15.20 -9.58
CA GLY A 319 19.20 15.11 -10.90
C GLY A 319 18.65 14.03 -11.82
N ASP A 320 19.41 13.77 -12.88
CA ASP A 320 19.23 12.60 -13.75
C ASP A 320 19.98 11.41 -13.14
N ALA A 321 19.53 10.18 -13.41
CA ALA A 321 20.22 9.00 -12.91
C ALA A 321 21.66 8.92 -13.44
N ILE A 322 22.55 8.28 -12.68
CA ILE A 322 23.92 8.02 -13.13
C ILE A 322 23.93 7.22 -14.44
N ALA A 323 24.85 7.55 -15.35
CA ALA A 323 24.98 6.87 -16.63
C ALA A 323 25.34 5.40 -16.43
N GLY A 324 24.65 4.50 -17.15
CA GLY A 324 24.88 3.07 -17.06
C GLY A 324 24.28 2.41 -15.81
N LEU A 325 23.36 3.07 -15.10
CA LEU A 325 22.65 2.51 -13.95
C LEU A 325 21.90 1.23 -14.35
N LYS A 326 22.11 0.15 -13.61
CA LYS A 326 21.38 -1.11 -13.78
C LYS A 326 20.53 -1.41 -12.56
N VAL A 327 19.24 -1.61 -12.77
CA VAL A 327 18.34 -2.06 -11.72
C VAL A 327 17.53 -3.21 -12.27
N SER A 328 17.59 -4.34 -11.60
CA SER A 328 16.75 -5.49 -11.91
C SER A 328 16.05 -5.98 -10.66
N SER A 329 14.75 -6.26 -10.76
CA SER A 329 14.02 -7.03 -9.77
C SER A 329 13.87 -8.50 -10.20
N GLY A 330 13.13 -9.27 -9.42
CA GLY A 330 13.20 -10.72 -9.40
C GLY A 330 11.99 -11.36 -10.05
N ALA A 331 11.52 -12.45 -9.46
CA ALA A 331 10.16 -12.91 -9.69
C ALA A 331 9.25 -12.30 -8.62
N GLY A 332 8.00 -12.00 -8.94
CA GLY A 332 7.06 -11.34 -8.04
C GLY A 332 6.30 -10.23 -8.74
N ASN A 333 5.38 -9.57 -8.06
CA ASN A 333 4.81 -8.32 -8.55
C ASN A 333 5.59 -7.17 -7.89
N ASP A 334 6.64 -6.73 -8.56
CA ASP A 334 7.60 -5.78 -8.02
C ASP A 334 7.18 -4.32 -8.22
N THR A 335 7.72 -3.44 -7.39
CA THR A 335 7.55 -1.98 -7.48
C THR A 335 8.91 -1.30 -7.51
N LEU A 336 9.24 -0.70 -8.63
CA LEU A 336 10.46 0.07 -8.84
C LEU A 336 10.13 1.56 -8.76
N VAL A 337 10.87 2.33 -7.98
CA VAL A 337 10.67 3.78 -7.84
C VAL A 337 11.92 4.50 -8.33
N LEU A 338 11.81 5.19 -9.46
CA LEU A 338 12.85 6.08 -9.95
C LEU A 338 12.66 7.47 -9.36
N GLU A 339 13.56 7.85 -8.46
CA GLU A 339 13.57 9.20 -7.86
C GLU A 339 14.18 10.25 -8.80
N SER A 340 15.03 9.85 -9.76
CA SER A 340 15.62 10.79 -10.73
C SER A 340 14.62 11.39 -11.71
N ASN A 341 14.97 12.55 -12.25
CA ASN A 341 14.16 13.24 -13.26
C ASN A 341 14.02 12.45 -14.56
N LYS A 342 15.04 11.66 -14.92
CA LYS A 342 15.07 10.70 -16.03
C LYS A 342 16.27 9.75 -15.90
N LEU A 343 16.33 8.75 -16.77
CA LEU A 343 17.48 7.86 -16.89
C LEU A 343 18.53 8.44 -17.85
N SER A 344 19.80 8.19 -17.55
CA SER A 344 20.92 8.51 -18.44
C SER A 344 21.26 7.37 -19.40
N ALA A 345 21.99 7.69 -20.47
CA ALA A 345 22.35 6.71 -21.50
C ALA A 345 23.07 5.47 -20.92
N GLY A 346 22.72 4.30 -21.46
CA GLY A 346 23.31 3.01 -21.07
C GLY A 346 22.66 2.37 -19.84
N SER A 347 21.70 3.04 -19.19
CA SER A 347 20.94 2.46 -18.09
C SER A 347 20.02 1.33 -18.56
N VAL A 348 19.71 0.41 -17.65
CA VAL A 348 18.80 -0.72 -17.89
C VAL A 348 17.97 -0.93 -16.62
N ILE A 349 16.66 -0.82 -16.76
CA ILE A 349 15.70 -1.10 -15.69
C ILE A 349 14.86 -2.29 -16.11
N ASP A 350 14.85 -3.35 -15.29
CA ASP A 350 14.20 -4.62 -15.59
C ASP A 350 13.33 -5.07 -14.41
N GLY A 351 12.02 -5.24 -14.63
CA GLY A 351 11.10 -5.75 -13.60
C GLY A 351 11.18 -7.27 -13.38
N GLY A 352 11.87 -7.99 -14.25
CA GLY A 352 11.95 -9.45 -14.13
C GLY A 352 10.64 -10.13 -14.51
N ALA A 353 10.15 -11.04 -13.66
CA ALA A 353 9.00 -11.88 -13.96
C ALA A 353 7.82 -11.61 -13.02
N GLY A 354 6.70 -11.17 -13.58
CA GLY A 354 5.44 -11.03 -12.86
C GLY A 354 4.63 -9.90 -13.46
N ARG A 355 3.85 -9.20 -12.64
CA ARG A 355 3.18 -7.95 -13.05
C ARG A 355 3.82 -6.80 -12.29
N ASP A 356 4.81 -6.20 -12.92
CA ASP A 356 5.68 -5.24 -12.27
C ASP A 356 5.20 -3.81 -12.50
N THR A 357 5.50 -2.94 -11.55
CA THR A 357 5.11 -1.53 -11.56
C THR A 357 6.34 -0.65 -11.43
N ILE A 358 6.43 0.39 -12.27
CA ILE A 358 7.44 1.45 -12.10
C ILE A 358 6.78 2.78 -11.75
N VAL A 359 7.30 3.47 -10.75
CA VAL A 359 6.91 4.83 -10.39
C VAL A 359 7.91 5.80 -11.01
N LEU A 360 7.41 6.73 -11.82
CA LEU A 360 8.19 7.71 -12.56
C LEU A 360 7.70 9.13 -12.27
N LYS A 361 8.61 10.10 -12.24
CA LYS A 361 8.26 11.52 -12.42
C LYS A 361 7.75 11.73 -13.85
N SER A 362 6.89 12.72 -14.07
CA SER A 362 6.37 13.06 -15.41
C SER A 362 7.46 13.43 -16.42
N SER A 363 8.58 14.02 -15.96
CA SER A 363 9.76 14.28 -16.80
C SER A 363 10.41 13.00 -17.34
N ALA A 364 10.43 11.93 -16.55
CA ALA A 364 10.97 10.63 -16.95
C ALA A 364 10.02 9.93 -17.92
N LEU A 365 8.70 10.05 -17.68
CA LEU A 365 7.67 9.52 -18.56
C LEU A 365 7.68 10.21 -19.94
N ALA A 366 7.94 11.51 -19.99
CA ALA A 366 7.99 12.29 -21.24
C ALA A 366 9.27 12.03 -22.07
N ASP A 367 10.27 11.36 -21.49
CA ASP A 367 11.56 11.11 -22.13
C ASP A 367 11.58 9.71 -22.81
N SER A 368 11.47 9.69 -24.13
CA SER A 368 11.48 8.45 -24.91
C SER A 368 12.75 7.59 -24.73
N ALA A 369 13.89 8.20 -24.42
CA ALA A 369 15.12 7.47 -24.13
C ALA A 369 15.00 6.69 -22.80
N THR A 370 14.44 7.32 -21.77
CA THR A 370 14.09 6.70 -20.49
C THR A 370 13.16 5.52 -20.69
N LEU A 371 12.07 5.70 -21.42
CA LEU A 371 11.13 4.61 -21.71
C LEU A 371 11.79 3.45 -22.47
N GLY A 372 12.71 3.76 -23.39
CA GLY A 372 13.48 2.76 -24.14
C GLY A 372 14.41 1.91 -23.27
N MET A 373 14.77 2.36 -22.07
CA MET A 373 15.65 1.66 -21.12
C MET A 373 14.90 0.79 -20.11
N ILE A 374 13.57 0.88 -20.06
CA ILE A 374 12.71 0.07 -19.18
C ILE A 374 12.29 -1.22 -19.91
N LYS A 375 12.34 -2.34 -19.20
CA LYS A 375 12.04 -3.70 -19.69
C LYS A 375 11.21 -4.45 -18.66
N ASN A 376 10.34 -5.35 -19.13
CA ASN A 376 9.53 -6.25 -18.29
C ASN A 376 8.82 -5.48 -17.15
N ILE A 377 8.10 -4.40 -17.51
CA ILE A 377 7.27 -3.65 -16.58
C ILE A 377 5.91 -3.47 -17.24
N GLU A 378 4.85 -3.87 -16.54
CA GLU A 378 3.48 -3.83 -17.05
C GLU A 378 2.71 -2.60 -16.61
N ASN A 379 3.04 -1.99 -15.48
CA ASN A 379 2.32 -0.82 -14.98
C ASN A 379 3.27 0.34 -14.74
N VAL A 380 2.80 1.56 -15.00
CA VAL A 380 3.53 2.78 -14.65
C VAL A 380 2.65 3.68 -13.79
N THR A 381 3.20 4.25 -12.74
CA THR A 381 2.54 5.29 -11.92
C THR A 381 3.32 6.58 -12.01
N ILE A 382 2.62 7.69 -12.25
CA ILE A 382 3.22 9.02 -12.38
C ILE A 382 3.17 9.69 -11.00
N SER A 383 4.32 9.98 -10.40
CA SER A 383 4.41 10.47 -9.01
C SER A 383 4.07 11.94 -8.82
N ASN A 384 3.96 12.70 -9.90
CA ASN A 384 3.69 14.14 -9.87
C ASN A 384 2.78 14.57 -11.03
N ALA A 385 2.56 15.87 -11.18
CA ALA A 385 1.67 16.44 -12.19
C ALA A 385 2.04 15.93 -13.60
N LEU A 386 1.04 15.36 -14.30
CA LEU A 386 1.20 14.86 -15.66
C LEU A 386 1.70 15.97 -16.59
N THR A 387 2.68 15.62 -17.41
CA THR A 387 3.11 16.42 -18.56
C THR A 387 2.87 15.69 -19.85
N THR A 388 2.99 16.40 -20.98
CA THR A 388 2.87 15.75 -22.29
C THR A 388 3.86 14.59 -22.40
N ALA A 389 3.33 13.40 -22.63
CA ALA A 389 4.10 12.17 -22.69
C ALA A 389 3.51 11.23 -23.75
N ASP A 390 4.37 10.42 -24.38
CA ASP A 390 3.98 9.38 -25.30
C ASP A 390 4.51 8.03 -24.80
N VAL A 391 3.60 7.20 -24.32
CA VAL A 391 3.88 5.86 -23.80
C VAL A 391 3.36 4.77 -24.74
N SER A 392 2.90 5.14 -25.93
CA SER A 392 2.27 4.21 -26.87
C SER A 392 3.22 3.13 -27.41
N GLY A 393 4.53 3.39 -27.36
CA GLY A 393 5.58 2.43 -27.75
C GLY A 393 6.07 1.51 -26.62
N THR A 394 5.55 1.65 -25.39
CA THR A 394 5.99 0.85 -24.25
C THR A 394 5.15 -0.42 -24.08
N GLY A 395 5.63 -1.33 -23.24
CA GLY A 395 4.87 -2.52 -22.80
C GLY A 395 3.89 -2.24 -21.66
N PHE A 396 3.72 -0.98 -21.23
CA PHE A 396 2.81 -0.65 -20.14
C PHE A 396 1.37 -0.96 -20.54
N GLN A 397 0.66 -1.69 -19.69
CA GLN A 397 -0.76 -2.00 -19.78
C GLN A 397 -1.60 -0.98 -19.01
N VAL A 398 -1.12 -0.52 -17.85
CA VAL A 398 -1.82 0.48 -17.00
C VAL A 398 -0.94 1.70 -16.76
N ILE A 399 -1.48 2.88 -17.02
CA ILE A 399 -0.88 4.18 -16.75
C ILE A 399 -1.65 4.85 -15.60
N GLY A 400 -1.07 4.82 -14.41
CA GLY A 400 -1.59 5.46 -13.21
C GLY A 400 -1.25 6.94 -13.12
N VAL A 401 -2.24 7.80 -13.20
CA VAL A 401 -2.11 9.26 -13.03
C VAL A 401 -2.54 9.62 -11.61
N THR A 402 -1.63 10.10 -10.77
CA THR A 402 -1.97 10.42 -9.36
C THR A 402 -2.26 11.90 -9.12
N THR A 403 -1.79 12.77 -10.01
CA THR A 403 -1.82 14.23 -9.83
C THR A 403 -2.30 14.93 -11.10
N ASP A 404 -3.12 15.96 -10.95
CA ASP A 404 -3.62 16.79 -12.05
C ASP A 404 -2.49 17.49 -12.85
N VAL A 405 -2.81 17.93 -14.06
CA VAL A 405 -1.89 18.66 -14.94
C VAL A 405 -1.62 20.08 -14.43
N ALA A 406 -0.35 20.50 -14.46
CA ALA A 406 0.04 21.83 -13.97
C ALA A 406 -0.14 22.96 -15.02
N ALA A 407 -0.30 22.62 -16.30
CA ALA A 407 -0.37 23.57 -17.41
C ALA A 407 -1.43 23.14 -18.43
N ALA A 408 -1.85 24.06 -19.30
CA ALA A 408 -2.79 23.78 -20.39
C ALA A 408 -2.12 23.04 -21.55
N GLY A 409 -2.88 22.23 -22.27
CA GLY A 409 -2.44 21.54 -23.49
C GLY A 409 -1.64 20.26 -23.27
N GLN A 410 -1.66 19.71 -22.06
CA GLN A 410 -0.95 18.47 -21.74
C GLN A 410 -1.67 17.27 -22.36
N THR A 411 -0.91 16.41 -23.04
CA THR A 411 -1.46 15.24 -23.75
C THR A 411 -0.75 13.97 -23.33
N LEU A 412 -1.51 12.94 -22.98
CA LEU A 412 -1.01 11.58 -22.81
C LEU A 412 -1.34 10.77 -24.07
N THR A 413 -0.32 10.37 -24.81
CA THR A 413 -0.47 9.50 -25.98
C THR A 413 -0.27 8.04 -25.58
N ILE A 414 -1.25 7.21 -25.90
CA ILE A 414 -1.30 5.78 -25.55
C ILE A 414 -1.53 4.92 -26.80
N ASN A 415 -1.34 3.61 -26.67
CA ASN A 415 -1.80 2.61 -27.61
C ASN A 415 -3.18 2.05 -27.17
N LYS A 416 -3.96 1.50 -28.10
CA LYS A 416 -5.34 1.00 -27.88
C LYS A 416 -5.49 -0.05 -26.78
N ASP A 417 -4.41 -0.81 -26.51
CA ASP A 417 -4.41 -1.88 -25.51
C ASP A 417 -4.02 -1.38 -24.11
N GLN A 418 -3.70 -0.09 -23.98
CA GLN A 418 -3.33 0.54 -22.71
C GLN A 418 -4.55 1.15 -22.03
N THR A 419 -4.50 1.19 -20.71
CA THR A 419 -5.54 1.75 -19.84
C THR A 419 -5.00 2.94 -19.08
N VAL A 420 -5.75 4.05 -19.07
CA VAL A 420 -5.43 5.22 -18.24
C VAL A 420 -6.23 5.12 -16.94
N SER A 421 -5.55 5.00 -15.81
CA SER A 421 -6.15 4.92 -14.48
C SER A 421 -5.89 6.21 -13.71
N PHE A 422 -6.97 6.90 -13.34
CA PHE A 422 -6.92 8.11 -12.52
C PHE A 422 -6.97 7.72 -11.04
N GLN A 423 -5.87 7.93 -10.32
CA GLN A 423 -5.60 7.45 -8.96
C GLN A 423 -5.39 8.61 -7.96
N GLY A 424 -6.15 9.69 -8.15
CA GLY A 424 -6.11 10.90 -7.34
C GLY A 424 -7.53 11.43 -7.10
N SER A 425 -7.68 12.47 -6.29
CA SER A 425 -9.01 12.98 -5.90
C SER A 425 -9.71 13.80 -6.98
N ALA A 426 -8.94 14.59 -7.74
CA ALA A 426 -9.47 15.46 -8.78
C ALA A 426 -8.48 15.62 -9.92
N PHE A 427 -9.03 15.72 -11.14
CA PHE A 427 -8.29 15.89 -12.38
C PHE A 427 -9.00 16.89 -13.28
N ALA A 428 -8.26 17.47 -14.22
CA ALA A 428 -8.74 18.51 -15.10
C ALA A 428 -9.45 19.65 -14.35
N ALA A 429 -9.01 19.98 -13.12
CA ALA A 429 -9.71 20.96 -12.29
C ALA A 429 -9.45 22.39 -12.80
N ALA A 430 -8.22 22.64 -13.28
CA ALA A 430 -7.79 23.94 -13.78
C ALA A 430 -7.50 23.94 -15.29
N ASN A 431 -7.04 22.83 -15.84
CA ASN A 431 -6.63 22.67 -17.23
C ASN A 431 -7.25 21.41 -17.82
N ASP A 432 -7.50 21.36 -19.12
CA ASP A 432 -7.96 20.12 -19.76
C ASP A 432 -6.86 19.05 -19.73
N ILE A 433 -7.27 17.79 -19.65
CA ILE A 433 -6.40 16.63 -19.87
C ILE A 433 -6.79 16.00 -21.18
N THR A 434 -5.84 15.83 -22.10
CA THR A 434 -6.08 15.10 -23.35
C THR A 434 -5.48 13.70 -23.28
N VAL A 435 -6.28 12.68 -23.58
CA VAL A 435 -5.81 11.32 -23.86
C VAL A 435 -6.08 11.02 -25.33
N LYS A 436 -5.03 10.54 -26.01
CA LYS A 436 -5.07 10.30 -27.46
C LYS A 436 -4.43 8.95 -27.79
N LEU A 437 -4.97 8.26 -28.79
CA LEU A 437 -4.31 7.11 -29.40
C LEU A 437 -3.20 7.55 -30.37
N ASN A 438 -2.08 6.84 -30.37
CA ASN A 438 -1.01 7.05 -31.34
C ASN A 438 -1.46 6.84 -32.80
N ASP A 439 -2.41 5.93 -33.00
CA ASP A 439 -3.15 5.72 -34.25
C ASP A 439 -4.65 5.67 -33.95
N ALA A 440 -5.38 6.66 -34.46
CA ALA A 440 -6.82 6.83 -34.32
C ALA A 440 -7.48 6.96 -35.71
N THR A 441 -6.92 6.28 -36.70
CA THR A 441 -7.35 6.38 -38.10
C THR A 441 -8.43 5.38 -38.49
N ARG A 442 -8.76 4.44 -37.59
CA ARG A 442 -9.76 3.41 -37.83
C ARG A 442 -11.14 3.98 -37.47
N THR A 443 -12.16 3.12 -37.53
CA THR A 443 -13.55 3.49 -37.21
C THR A 443 -14.10 2.62 -36.07
N ASP A 444 -13.22 1.94 -35.37
CA ASP A 444 -13.47 1.02 -34.26
C ASP A 444 -12.47 1.24 -33.14
N ASP A 445 -11.94 2.46 -33.03
CA ASP A 445 -10.93 2.80 -32.03
C ASP A 445 -11.56 2.84 -30.64
N SER A 446 -10.81 2.36 -29.64
CA SER A 446 -11.26 2.27 -28.25
C SER A 446 -10.23 2.79 -27.26
N VAL A 447 -10.70 3.46 -26.21
CA VAL A 447 -9.89 3.89 -25.07
C VAL A 447 -10.50 3.38 -23.77
N ASN A 448 -9.66 2.85 -22.88
CA ASN A 448 -10.03 2.41 -21.55
C ASN A 448 -9.58 3.45 -20.51
N VAL A 449 -10.53 3.92 -19.71
CA VAL A 449 -10.32 4.84 -18.59
C VAL A 449 -10.81 4.19 -17.31
N VAL A 450 -10.05 4.34 -16.22
CA VAL A 450 -10.44 3.90 -14.88
C VAL A 450 -10.51 5.10 -13.95
N LEU A 451 -11.61 5.23 -13.22
CA LEU A 451 -11.74 6.12 -12.07
C LEU A 451 -11.48 5.27 -10.83
N ASP A 452 -10.23 5.28 -10.33
CA ASP A 452 -9.76 4.34 -9.31
C ASP A 452 -9.76 4.96 -7.90
N ALA A 453 -10.95 5.13 -7.32
CA ALA A 453 -11.12 5.73 -6.01
C ALA A 453 -10.48 4.87 -4.90
N LYS A 454 -10.39 3.55 -5.12
CA LYS A 454 -9.67 2.60 -4.25
C LYS A 454 -8.19 2.94 -4.14
N THR A 455 -7.48 3.00 -5.25
CA THR A 455 -6.05 3.30 -5.24
C THR A 455 -5.79 4.73 -4.77
N ALA A 456 -6.66 5.68 -5.14
CA ALA A 456 -6.60 7.05 -4.63
C ALA A 456 -6.86 7.14 -3.11
N ASN A 457 -7.47 6.11 -2.50
CA ASN A 457 -8.03 6.13 -1.15
C ASN A 457 -9.06 7.26 -0.95
N GLN A 458 -9.80 7.59 -2.00
CA GLN A 458 -10.78 8.66 -2.04
C GLN A 458 -12.20 8.11 -2.11
N ASN A 459 -13.15 8.86 -1.58
CA ASN A 459 -14.56 8.49 -1.62
C ASN A 459 -15.14 8.56 -3.04
N SER A 460 -14.64 9.52 -3.82
CA SER A 460 -14.95 9.69 -5.23
C SER A 460 -13.83 10.45 -5.93
N ILE A 461 -13.83 10.36 -7.25
CA ILE A 461 -12.94 11.04 -8.19
C ILE A 461 -13.77 12.00 -9.03
N THR A 462 -13.31 13.24 -9.11
CA THR A 462 -13.89 14.25 -10.01
C THR A 462 -12.93 14.56 -11.15
N ILE A 463 -13.36 14.36 -12.38
CA ILE A 463 -12.62 14.77 -13.57
C ILE A 463 -13.36 15.92 -14.24
N GLY A 464 -12.72 17.08 -14.29
CA GLY A 464 -13.20 18.28 -14.94
C GLY A 464 -14.13 19.15 -14.08
N ALA A 465 -14.61 20.22 -14.70
CA ALA A 465 -15.56 21.20 -14.19
C ALA A 465 -16.31 21.83 -15.37
N ASP A 466 -17.21 22.79 -15.13
CA ASP A 466 -18.06 23.39 -16.20
C ASP A 466 -17.31 23.97 -17.41
N THR A 467 -15.99 24.21 -17.26
CA THR A 467 -15.12 24.74 -18.34
C THR A 467 -13.89 23.89 -18.64
N LYS A 468 -13.72 22.73 -17.98
CA LYS A 468 -12.55 21.85 -18.12
C LYS A 468 -12.94 20.39 -18.15
N ALA A 469 -12.31 19.60 -18.99
CA ALA A 469 -12.74 18.23 -19.25
C ALA A 469 -11.56 17.27 -19.43
N LEU A 470 -11.88 15.97 -19.35
CA LEU A 470 -11.13 14.94 -20.06
C LEU A 470 -11.51 14.99 -21.53
N ILE A 471 -10.50 15.10 -22.39
CA ILE A 471 -10.66 15.10 -23.84
C ILE A 471 -10.16 13.76 -24.37
N ILE A 472 -11.04 13.02 -25.04
CA ILE A 472 -10.67 11.80 -25.78
C ILE A 472 -10.84 12.09 -27.27
N GLU A 473 -9.72 12.16 -27.99
CA GLU A 473 -9.72 12.58 -29.40
C GLU A 473 -9.87 11.39 -30.37
N ASN A 474 -10.79 11.52 -31.34
CA ASN A 474 -10.93 10.62 -32.49
C ASN A 474 -11.10 9.13 -32.13
N VAL A 475 -11.92 8.83 -31.13
CA VAL A 475 -12.19 7.44 -30.68
C VAL A 475 -13.68 7.18 -30.74
N GLU A 476 -14.08 6.01 -31.27
CA GLU A 476 -15.49 5.62 -31.40
C GLU A 476 -16.06 4.99 -30.12
N THR A 477 -15.23 4.29 -29.33
CA THR A 477 -15.66 3.62 -28.09
C THR A 477 -14.85 4.09 -26.87
N ILE A 478 -15.53 4.66 -25.88
CA ILE A 478 -14.90 5.04 -24.61
C ILE A 478 -15.41 4.09 -23.52
N ASN A 479 -14.51 3.32 -22.92
CA ASN A 479 -14.83 2.45 -21.80
C ASN A 479 -14.41 3.12 -20.50
N ILE A 480 -15.34 3.25 -19.56
CA ILE A 480 -15.12 3.83 -18.24
C ILE A 480 -15.36 2.73 -17.21
N ASN A 481 -14.34 2.40 -16.43
CA ASN A 481 -14.46 1.52 -15.28
C ASN A 481 -14.36 2.35 -14.00
N SER A 482 -15.38 2.31 -13.15
CA SER A 482 -15.51 3.13 -11.96
C SER A 482 -15.35 2.26 -10.72
N ILE A 483 -14.26 2.44 -9.98
CA ILE A 483 -13.89 1.58 -8.85
C ILE A 483 -14.09 2.33 -7.54
N ALA A 484 -14.93 1.77 -6.67
CA ALA A 484 -15.21 2.32 -5.36
C ALA A 484 -14.03 2.11 -4.41
N LYS A 485 -13.88 3.01 -3.45
CA LYS A 485 -12.99 2.77 -2.31
C LYS A 485 -13.48 1.58 -1.49
N ASP A 486 -12.55 0.75 -1.02
CA ASP A 486 -12.86 -0.37 -0.12
C ASP A 486 -13.66 0.12 1.10
N ALA A 487 -14.91 -0.35 1.22
CA ALA A 487 -15.84 0.13 2.23
C ALA A 487 -15.42 -0.35 3.63
N THR A 488 -15.02 0.58 4.50
CA THR A 488 -14.98 0.33 5.96
C THR A 488 -16.24 0.82 6.68
N THR A 489 -17.11 1.63 6.03
CA THR A 489 -18.22 2.36 6.69
C THR A 489 -19.51 2.54 5.86
N GLY A 490 -19.94 1.51 5.12
CA GLY A 490 -21.19 1.55 4.33
C GLY A 490 -21.01 2.08 2.90
N ALA A 491 -22.04 1.94 2.06
CA ALA A 491 -22.02 2.39 0.67
C ALA A 491 -21.83 3.91 0.61
N ASP A 492 -20.77 4.36 -0.05
CA ASP A 492 -20.58 5.77 -0.35
C ASP A 492 -21.61 6.19 -1.41
N ALA A 493 -22.33 7.28 -1.16
CA ALA A 493 -23.35 7.78 -2.07
C ALA A 493 -22.80 8.87 -3.01
N THR A 494 -21.52 9.22 -2.92
CA THR A 494 -20.90 10.23 -3.77
C THR A 494 -20.44 9.62 -5.08
N ALA A 495 -21.01 10.07 -6.20
CA ALA A 495 -20.66 9.59 -7.52
C ALA A 495 -19.26 10.05 -7.95
N ASN A 496 -18.52 9.17 -8.62
CA ASN A 496 -17.46 9.59 -9.53
C ASN A 496 -18.06 10.47 -10.62
N THR A 497 -17.46 11.63 -10.86
CA THR A 497 -17.97 12.61 -11.83
C THR A 497 -16.97 12.80 -12.96
N ILE A 498 -17.45 12.82 -14.20
CA ILE A 498 -16.59 13.05 -15.37
C ILE A 498 -17.22 14.04 -16.35
N TYR A 499 -16.57 15.19 -16.52
CA TYR A 499 -16.79 16.07 -17.67
C TYR A 499 -15.93 15.55 -18.83
N LEU A 500 -16.59 15.03 -19.85
CA LEU A 500 -15.95 14.36 -20.98
C LEU A 500 -16.27 15.09 -22.29
N GLN A 501 -15.25 15.30 -23.12
CA GLN A 501 -15.41 15.68 -24.53
C GLN A 501 -15.22 14.44 -25.41
N ALA A 502 -16.32 13.91 -25.94
CA ALA A 502 -16.37 12.65 -26.68
C ALA A 502 -16.86 12.86 -28.14
N LYS A 503 -16.39 13.90 -28.82
CA LYS A 503 -16.93 14.41 -30.10
C LYS A 503 -17.03 13.36 -31.22
N ASN A 504 -16.22 12.31 -31.15
CA ASN A 504 -16.18 11.23 -32.14
C ASN A 504 -16.78 9.92 -31.63
N ALA A 505 -17.06 9.81 -30.33
CA ALA A 505 -17.57 8.57 -29.75
C ALA A 505 -18.98 8.27 -30.28
N THR A 506 -19.19 7.00 -30.60
CA THR A 506 -20.50 6.43 -30.91
C THR A 506 -21.02 5.59 -29.75
N LYS A 507 -20.11 5.09 -28.90
CA LYS A 507 -20.41 4.32 -27.70
C LYS A 507 -19.62 4.82 -26.49
N ILE A 508 -20.30 4.94 -25.36
CA ILE A 508 -19.68 5.05 -24.04
C ILE A 508 -20.16 3.85 -23.21
N ALA A 509 -19.23 3.00 -22.80
CA ALA A 509 -19.50 1.87 -21.93
C ALA A 509 -19.06 2.19 -20.50
N ILE A 510 -19.89 1.86 -19.51
CA ILE A 510 -19.62 2.12 -18.09
C ILE A 510 -19.73 0.80 -17.33
N SER A 511 -18.75 0.55 -16.46
CA SER A 511 -18.63 -0.66 -15.64
C SER A 511 -18.08 -0.31 -14.26
N GLY A 512 -18.05 -1.31 -13.37
CA GLY A 512 -17.45 -1.18 -12.05
C GLY A 512 -18.47 -1.03 -10.92
N ASP A 513 -17.97 -0.75 -9.73
CA ASP A 513 -18.72 -0.81 -8.47
C ASP A 513 -18.93 0.56 -7.80
N ASP A 514 -18.67 1.66 -8.51
CA ASP A 514 -18.96 3.02 -8.06
C ASP A 514 -19.82 3.81 -9.04
N LEU A 515 -20.73 4.63 -8.51
CA LEU A 515 -21.71 5.39 -9.28
C LEU A 515 -21.00 6.43 -10.17
N VAL A 516 -21.39 6.53 -11.46
CA VAL A 516 -20.82 7.51 -12.39
C VAL A 516 -21.83 8.57 -12.79
N GLU A 517 -21.50 9.85 -12.59
CA GLU A 517 -22.18 10.99 -13.20
C GLU A 517 -21.41 11.48 -14.44
N LEU A 518 -21.98 11.25 -15.62
CA LEU A 518 -21.49 11.82 -16.87
C LEU A 518 -21.93 13.28 -16.99
N LYS A 519 -21.00 14.16 -17.37
CA LYS A 519 -21.25 15.59 -17.57
C LYS A 519 -20.65 16.08 -18.89
N ALA A 520 -21.16 17.21 -19.36
CA ALA A 520 -20.62 17.95 -20.50
C ALA A 520 -20.27 19.37 -20.07
N LEU A 521 -19.38 20.02 -20.82
CA LEU A 521 -19.07 21.43 -20.59
C LEU A 521 -20.25 22.30 -21.00
N THR A 522 -20.50 23.38 -20.24
CA THR A 522 -21.59 24.31 -20.53
C THR A 522 -21.51 24.88 -21.95
N ALA A 523 -20.29 25.12 -22.44
CA ALA A 523 -20.06 25.70 -23.76
C ALA A 523 -20.25 24.71 -24.94
N SER A 524 -20.17 23.40 -24.70
CA SER A 524 -20.14 22.37 -25.77
C SER A 524 -21.07 21.18 -25.51
N LYS A 525 -22.02 21.33 -24.58
CA LYS A 525 -23.02 20.31 -24.25
C LYS A 525 -23.90 19.83 -25.41
N ALA A 526 -24.00 20.61 -26.47
CA ALA A 526 -24.73 20.25 -27.70
C ALA A 526 -23.90 19.45 -28.71
N THR A 527 -22.56 19.45 -28.56
CA THR A 527 -21.64 18.92 -29.58
C THR A 527 -20.81 17.75 -29.10
N ASP A 528 -20.44 17.73 -27.82
CA ASP A 528 -19.44 16.79 -27.29
C ASP A 528 -19.93 15.33 -27.27
N TYR A 529 -21.23 15.10 -27.29
CA TYR A 529 -21.84 13.77 -27.28
C TYR A 529 -22.75 13.54 -28.50
N SER A 530 -22.75 14.46 -29.47
CA SER A 530 -23.74 14.49 -30.57
C SER A 530 -23.75 13.25 -31.48
N LYS A 531 -22.69 12.43 -31.44
CA LYS A 531 -22.57 11.17 -32.19
C LYS A 531 -22.80 9.92 -31.36
N VAL A 532 -22.95 10.06 -30.04
CA VAL A 532 -23.11 8.93 -29.13
C VAL A 532 -24.49 8.32 -29.36
N MET A 533 -24.50 7.13 -29.95
CA MET A 533 -25.68 6.31 -30.19
C MET A 533 -25.96 5.35 -29.04
N GLN A 534 -24.97 5.10 -28.17
CA GLN A 534 -25.12 4.17 -27.06
C GLN A 534 -24.40 4.66 -25.80
N ILE A 535 -25.13 4.80 -24.70
CA ILE A 535 -24.61 4.77 -23.33
C ILE A 535 -24.94 3.40 -22.76
N ASP A 536 -23.92 2.63 -22.38
CA ASP A 536 -24.07 1.23 -21.98
C ASP A 536 -23.44 0.99 -20.61
N ALA A 537 -24.24 1.13 -19.56
CA ALA A 537 -23.83 0.89 -18.18
C ALA A 537 -24.25 -0.50 -17.67
N SER A 538 -24.55 -1.44 -18.57
CA SER A 538 -25.08 -2.77 -18.22
C SER A 538 -24.14 -3.63 -17.37
N GLU A 539 -22.86 -3.26 -17.28
CA GLU A 539 -21.86 -3.89 -16.41
C GLU A 539 -21.56 -3.09 -15.13
N SER A 540 -22.25 -1.96 -14.90
CA SER A 540 -22.14 -1.18 -13.65
C SER A 540 -22.98 -1.82 -12.55
N THR A 541 -22.40 -2.04 -11.38
CA THR A 541 -23.14 -2.55 -10.21
C THR A 541 -23.62 -1.44 -9.27
N ALA A 542 -23.15 -0.21 -9.45
CA ALA A 542 -23.55 0.96 -8.65
C ALA A 542 -24.56 1.87 -9.35
N GLY A 543 -24.71 1.72 -10.67
CA GLY A 543 -25.60 2.52 -11.52
C GLY A 543 -24.89 3.72 -12.15
N ILE A 544 -25.67 4.58 -12.81
CA ILE A 544 -25.26 5.81 -13.47
C ILE A 544 -26.19 6.98 -13.16
N LYS A 545 -25.67 8.18 -13.32
CA LYS A 545 -26.43 9.42 -13.36
C LYS A 545 -26.20 10.10 -14.71
N PHE A 546 -27.28 10.37 -15.42
CA PHE A 546 -27.24 10.96 -16.76
C PHE A 546 -28.40 11.92 -16.99
N ASP A 547 -28.12 13.15 -17.44
CA ASP A 547 -29.15 14.15 -17.74
C ASP A 547 -29.14 14.51 -19.23
N THR A 548 -30.13 14.01 -19.98
CA THR A 548 -30.24 14.27 -21.43
C THR A 548 -30.69 15.71 -21.74
N ASN A 549 -31.18 16.46 -20.76
CA ASN A 549 -31.45 17.90 -20.92
C ASN A 549 -30.16 18.72 -20.80
N GLU A 550 -29.18 18.25 -20.05
CA GLU A 550 -27.86 18.87 -19.98
C GLU A 550 -26.86 18.32 -20.99
N ILE A 551 -27.08 17.13 -21.57
CA ILE A 551 -26.19 16.51 -22.54
C ILE A 551 -26.96 16.08 -23.78
N THR A 552 -26.63 16.65 -24.95
CA THR A 552 -27.25 16.24 -26.22
C THR A 552 -26.52 15.05 -26.81
N ILE A 553 -27.21 13.90 -26.87
CA ILE A 553 -26.80 12.68 -27.57
C ILE A 553 -27.52 12.54 -28.91
N ALA A 554 -27.12 11.56 -29.72
CA ALA A 554 -27.76 11.31 -31.00
C ALA A 554 -29.24 10.92 -30.84
N ASN A 555 -30.08 11.35 -31.79
CA ASN A 555 -31.49 10.97 -31.83
C ASN A 555 -31.62 9.45 -32.06
N GLY A 556 -32.50 8.79 -31.31
CA GLY A 556 -32.65 7.33 -31.36
C GLY A 556 -31.57 6.57 -30.61
N ALA A 557 -30.74 7.25 -29.81
CA ALA A 557 -29.71 6.60 -29.01
C ALA A 557 -30.31 5.66 -27.95
N THR A 558 -29.56 4.64 -27.59
CA THR A 558 -29.90 3.71 -26.51
C THR A 558 -29.14 4.08 -25.23
N ILE A 559 -29.84 4.06 -24.10
CA ILE A 559 -29.27 4.18 -22.76
C ILE A 559 -29.59 2.89 -22.02
N LYS A 560 -28.57 2.21 -21.50
CA LYS A 560 -28.74 1.05 -20.62
C LYS A 560 -28.12 1.39 -19.27
N GLY A 561 -28.92 1.31 -18.20
CA GLY A 561 -28.43 1.29 -16.83
C GLY A 561 -27.82 -0.06 -16.46
N GLY A 562 -27.49 -0.22 -15.19
CA GLY A 562 -26.74 -1.34 -14.63
C GLY A 562 -27.59 -2.23 -13.74
N SER A 563 -26.98 -2.76 -12.68
CA SER A 563 -27.71 -3.45 -11.61
C SER A 563 -27.89 -2.60 -10.34
N GLY A 564 -27.27 -1.41 -10.32
CA GLY A 564 -27.39 -0.43 -9.24
C GLY A 564 -28.61 0.47 -9.43
N ALA A 565 -28.76 1.50 -8.61
CA ALA A 565 -29.87 2.44 -8.76
C ALA A 565 -29.53 3.52 -9.79
N ASP A 566 -30.14 3.45 -10.97
CA ASP A 566 -29.88 4.40 -12.05
C ASP A 566 -30.72 5.69 -11.93
N ASN A 567 -30.14 6.83 -12.31
CA ASN A 567 -30.77 8.14 -12.26
C ASN A 567 -30.68 8.82 -13.64
N ILE A 568 -31.75 8.74 -14.43
CA ILE A 568 -31.76 9.19 -15.81
C ILE A 568 -32.80 10.30 -15.99
N THR A 569 -32.37 11.50 -16.37
CA THR A 569 -33.27 12.61 -16.71
C THR A 569 -33.48 12.67 -18.23
N LEU A 570 -34.74 12.79 -18.64
CA LEU A 570 -35.26 12.66 -20.01
C LEU A 570 -35.99 13.94 -20.45
N LYS A 571 -35.98 14.23 -21.75
CA LYS A 571 -36.65 15.42 -22.34
C LYS A 571 -37.32 15.15 -23.71
N GLY A 572 -37.14 13.95 -24.28
CA GLY A 572 -37.53 13.62 -25.65
C GLY A 572 -36.36 13.74 -26.62
N ASN A 573 -35.97 12.63 -27.23
CA ASN A 573 -35.04 12.52 -28.36
C ASN A 573 -35.13 11.12 -29.02
N SER A 574 -36.32 10.51 -28.96
CA SER A 574 -36.61 9.14 -29.39
C SER A 574 -35.68 8.11 -28.75
N LEU A 575 -35.25 8.37 -27.53
CA LEU A 575 -34.29 7.51 -26.84
C LEU A 575 -34.93 6.17 -26.50
N LEU A 576 -34.11 5.11 -26.52
CA LEU A 576 -34.48 3.79 -26.02
C LEU A 576 -33.76 3.56 -24.70
N ILE A 577 -34.50 3.47 -23.60
CA ILE A 577 -33.93 3.37 -22.26
C ILE A 577 -34.27 2.01 -21.65
N THR A 578 -33.26 1.36 -21.08
CA THR A 578 -33.38 0.18 -20.24
C THR A 578 -32.78 0.52 -18.88
N GLY A 579 -33.56 0.46 -17.81
CA GLY A 579 -33.07 0.70 -16.44
C GLY A 579 -32.07 -0.37 -16.02
N GLY A 580 -32.38 -1.63 -16.31
CA GLY A 580 -31.57 -2.76 -15.88
C GLY A 580 -32.13 -3.38 -14.60
N GLU A 581 -31.28 -3.88 -13.72
CA GLU A 581 -31.71 -4.27 -12.36
C GLU A 581 -31.55 -3.07 -11.42
N GLY A 582 -32.17 -3.10 -10.24
CA GLY A 582 -32.10 -1.96 -9.31
C GLY A 582 -33.44 -1.26 -9.14
N ALA A 583 -33.43 -0.15 -8.41
CA ALA A 583 -34.58 0.71 -8.19
C ALA A 583 -34.34 2.03 -8.93
N ASP A 584 -34.72 2.03 -10.21
CA ASP A 584 -34.29 3.07 -11.15
C ASP A 584 -35.20 4.31 -11.06
N THR A 585 -34.62 5.48 -11.30
CA THR A 585 -35.35 6.75 -11.31
C THR A 585 -35.22 7.43 -12.66
N PHE A 586 -36.35 7.54 -13.36
CA PHE A 586 -36.49 8.24 -14.62
C PHE A 586 -37.17 9.59 -14.39
N THR A 587 -36.44 10.70 -14.50
CA THR A 587 -37.01 12.04 -14.34
C THR A 587 -37.38 12.64 -15.70
N VAL A 588 -38.64 12.95 -15.94
CA VAL A 588 -39.13 13.47 -17.22
C VAL A 588 -39.35 14.98 -17.14
N LYS A 589 -38.68 15.70 -18.04
CA LYS A 589 -38.83 17.13 -18.28
C LYS A 589 -39.79 17.43 -19.43
N LYS A 590 -40.21 18.68 -19.55
CA LYS A 590 -41.11 19.12 -20.61
C LYS A 590 -40.41 19.28 -21.96
N GLY A 591 -41.18 19.23 -23.06
CA GLY A 591 -40.71 19.63 -24.39
C GLY A 591 -40.49 18.51 -25.40
N SER A 592 -41.02 17.30 -25.16
CA SER A 592 -41.06 16.23 -26.18
C SER A 592 -42.15 16.50 -27.22
N THR A 593 -42.15 15.79 -28.34
CA THR A 593 -43.22 15.90 -29.36
C THR A 593 -44.01 14.60 -29.49
N LYS A 594 -45.14 14.66 -30.20
CA LYS A 594 -45.99 13.48 -30.47
C LYS A 594 -45.32 12.40 -31.32
N THR A 595 -44.17 12.70 -31.93
CA THR A 595 -43.41 11.79 -32.80
C THR A 595 -41.96 11.60 -32.35
N ASN A 596 -41.50 12.42 -31.41
CA ASN A 596 -40.15 12.39 -30.86
C ASN A 596 -40.26 12.36 -29.33
N TYR A 597 -40.38 11.16 -28.79
CA TYR A 597 -40.55 10.89 -27.37
C TYR A 597 -39.75 9.67 -26.95
N ASP A 598 -39.31 9.67 -25.70
CA ASP A 598 -38.45 8.61 -25.18
C ASP A 598 -39.27 7.35 -24.84
N THR A 599 -38.63 6.19 -24.90
CA THR A 599 -39.24 4.89 -24.60
C THR A 599 -38.43 4.17 -23.54
N ILE A 600 -39.05 3.91 -22.39
CA ILE A 600 -38.51 3.02 -21.35
C ILE A 600 -38.98 1.59 -21.67
N THR A 601 -38.05 0.64 -21.67
CA THR A 601 -38.26 -0.72 -22.20
C THR A 601 -38.57 -1.77 -21.16
N ASP A 602 -38.24 -1.52 -19.90
CA ASP A 602 -38.24 -2.52 -18.82
C ASP A 602 -38.76 -1.98 -17.48
N PHE A 603 -39.55 -0.90 -17.51
CA PHE A 603 -40.14 -0.31 -16.31
C PHE A 603 -40.87 -1.37 -15.47
N LYS A 604 -40.60 -1.43 -14.17
CA LYS A 604 -41.16 -2.48 -13.30
C LYS A 604 -41.35 -2.00 -11.86
N VAL A 605 -41.84 -2.90 -11.01
CA VAL A 605 -41.96 -2.65 -9.57
C VAL A 605 -40.58 -2.36 -8.97
N GLY A 606 -40.48 -1.23 -8.27
CA GLY A 606 -39.22 -0.71 -7.70
C GLY A 606 -38.77 0.56 -8.40
N ASP A 607 -39.06 0.70 -9.70
CA ASP A 607 -38.71 1.87 -10.49
C ASP A 607 -39.65 3.04 -10.20
N LYS A 608 -39.13 4.25 -10.46
CA LYS A 608 -39.83 5.52 -10.29
C LYS A 608 -39.75 6.32 -11.56
N LEU A 609 -40.91 6.78 -12.03
CA LEU A 609 -41.00 7.83 -13.03
C LEU A 609 -41.40 9.13 -12.33
N VAL A 610 -40.50 10.10 -12.34
CA VAL A 610 -40.65 11.40 -11.68
C VAL A 610 -40.97 12.44 -12.74
N ILE A 611 -42.06 13.19 -12.58
CA ILE A 611 -42.32 14.36 -13.41
C ILE A 611 -41.62 15.56 -12.76
N ASP A 612 -40.73 16.22 -13.50
CA ASP A 612 -39.86 17.26 -12.96
C ASP A 612 -40.68 18.43 -12.38
N SER A 613 -40.53 18.67 -11.07
CA SER A 613 -41.32 19.69 -10.36
C SER A 613 -40.93 21.13 -10.72
N THR A 614 -39.78 21.35 -11.36
CA THR A 614 -39.35 22.67 -11.83
C THR A 614 -40.02 23.02 -13.16
N ASP A 615 -40.22 22.03 -14.03
CA ASP A 615 -40.98 22.18 -15.25
C ASP A 615 -42.50 22.17 -15.02
N PHE A 616 -42.99 21.34 -14.11
CA PHE A 616 -44.42 21.16 -13.81
C PHE A 616 -44.79 21.68 -12.42
N VAL A 617 -44.45 22.95 -12.15
CA VAL A 617 -44.75 23.62 -10.89
C VAL A 617 -46.23 23.52 -10.53
N ALA A 618 -46.53 23.19 -9.27
CA ALA A 618 -47.88 23.01 -8.73
C ALA A 618 -48.64 21.74 -9.18
N LEU A 619 -47.92 20.77 -9.79
CA LEU A 619 -48.46 19.42 -9.94
C LEU A 619 -48.77 18.82 -8.56
N THR A 620 -50.01 18.41 -8.34
CA THR A 620 -50.47 17.74 -7.12
C THR A 620 -50.77 16.26 -7.41
N THR A 621 -50.50 15.37 -6.44
CA THR A 621 -50.56 13.90 -6.62
C THR A 621 -51.97 13.33 -6.78
N ASP A 622 -53.00 14.15 -6.65
CA ASP A 622 -54.40 13.84 -6.97
C ASP A 622 -54.70 13.86 -8.47
N LYS A 623 -53.75 14.32 -9.30
CA LYS A 623 -53.93 14.52 -10.74
C LYS A 623 -53.25 13.48 -11.63
N PHE A 624 -53.37 12.20 -11.28
CA PHE A 624 -52.93 11.09 -12.11
C PHE A 624 -54.15 10.30 -12.61
N THR A 625 -54.49 10.42 -13.90
CA THR A 625 -55.73 9.87 -14.46
C THR A 625 -55.49 8.87 -15.58
N LYS A 626 -56.18 7.73 -15.54
CA LYS A 626 -56.21 6.78 -16.66
C LYS A 626 -57.24 7.19 -17.70
N ILE A 627 -56.86 7.18 -18.97
CA ILE A 627 -57.74 7.38 -20.13
C ILE A 627 -57.97 6.03 -20.81
N GLU A 628 -59.24 5.71 -21.03
CA GLU A 628 -59.65 4.51 -21.75
C GLU A 628 -59.81 4.80 -23.24
N ALA A 629 -59.21 3.95 -24.09
CA ALA A 629 -59.26 4.12 -25.53
C ALA A 629 -60.66 3.80 -26.09
N GLY A 630 -61.25 4.77 -26.79
CA GLY A 630 -62.49 4.55 -27.54
C GLY A 630 -62.29 3.63 -28.76
N ALA A 631 -63.38 3.06 -29.29
CA ALA A 631 -63.36 2.05 -30.37
C ALA A 631 -62.65 2.47 -31.68
N ASN A 632 -62.40 3.77 -31.89
CA ASN A 632 -61.70 4.32 -33.06
C ASN A 632 -60.57 5.30 -32.66
N ALA A 633 -60.09 5.21 -31.42
CA ALA A 633 -59.03 6.09 -30.95
C ALA A 633 -57.72 5.79 -31.68
N ASN A 634 -57.03 6.85 -32.13
CA ASN A 634 -55.65 6.78 -32.60
C ASN A 634 -54.72 7.49 -31.61
N LEU A 635 -53.42 7.28 -31.73
CA LEU A 635 -52.43 7.83 -30.80
C LEU A 635 -52.57 9.35 -30.64
N ASP A 636 -52.70 10.10 -31.74
CA ASP A 636 -52.85 11.56 -31.69
C ASP A 636 -54.10 11.99 -30.91
N SER A 637 -55.24 11.32 -31.14
CA SER A 637 -56.48 11.61 -30.41
C SER A 637 -56.38 11.32 -28.91
N LEU A 638 -55.65 10.26 -28.52
CA LEU A 638 -55.44 9.91 -27.11
C LEU A 638 -54.48 10.89 -26.43
N ILE A 639 -53.42 11.32 -27.13
CA ILE A 639 -52.49 12.34 -26.63
C ILE A 639 -53.25 13.66 -26.39
N ASN A 640 -54.04 14.13 -27.36
CA ASN A 640 -54.82 15.35 -27.20
C ASN A 640 -55.86 15.24 -26.06
N GLN A 641 -56.48 14.07 -25.90
CA GLN A 641 -57.38 13.81 -24.78
C GLN A 641 -56.63 13.83 -23.43
N ALA A 642 -55.41 13.30 -23.39
CA ALA A 642 -54.54 13.30 -22.22
C ALA A 642 -54.07 14.69 -21.81
N SER A 643 -53.89 15.59 -22.79
CA SER A 643 -53.64 17.03 -22.60
C SER A 643 -54.90 17.87 -22.38
N THR A 644 -56.06 17.26 -22.11
CA THR A 644 -57.27 18.04 -21.80
C THR A 644 -57.42 18.16 -20.29
N ALA A 645 -57.20 19.37 -19.75
CA ALA A 645 -57.32 19.62 -18.33
C ALA A 645 -58.75 19.97 -17.90
N SER A 646 -59.08 19.68 -16.64
CA SER A 646 -60.30 20.19 -15.97
C SER A 646 -60.11 21.58 -15.33
N ASP A 647 -58.87 22.03 -15.16
CA ASP A 647 -58.49 23.32 -14.58
C ASP A 647 -57.10 23.77 -15.07
N THR A 648 -56.55 24.87 -14.52
CA THR A 648 -55.31 25.52 -14.99
C THR A 648 -53.99 24.99 -14.42
N ASN A 649 -54.00 23.98 -13.55
CA ASN A 649 -52.78 23.41 -12.97
C ASN A 649 -52.24 22.24 -13.81
N PRO A 650 -50.93 21.95 -13.77
CA PRO A 650 -50.39 20.78 -14.44
C PRO A 650 -51.09 19.49 -14.02
N HIS A 651 -51.21 18.55 -14.94
CA HIS A 651 -51.78 17.23 -14.67
C HIS A 651 -51.06 16.15 -15.47
N VAL A 652 -51.20 14.91 -15.01
CA VAL A 652 -50.60 13.75 -15.66
C VAL A 652 -51.69 12.72 -15.97
N SER A 653 -51.70 12.26 -17.21
CA SER A 653 -52.64 11.23 -17.67
C SER A 653 -51.87 10.07 -18.29
N TYR A 654 -52.43 8.87 -18.21
CA TYR A 654 -51.87 7.71 -18.92
C TYR A 654 -52.94 6.91 -19.66
N PHE A 655 -52.54 6.21 -20.72
CA PHE A 655 -53.42 5.34 -21.50
C PHE A 655 -52.65 4.17 -22.09
N HIS A 656 -53.38 3.15 -22.52
CA HIS A 656 -52.81 2.03 -23.28
C HIS A 656 -53.13 2.17 -24.76
N PHE A 657 -52.14 1.95 -25.62
CA PHE A 657 -52.31 1.96 -27.06
C PHE A 657 -51.35 0.96 -27.70
N ASN A 658 -51.88 0.09 -28.58
CA ASN A 658 -51.09 -0.92 -29.32
C ASN A 658 -50.19 -1.83 -28.45
N GLY A 659 -50.59 -2.12 -27.21
CA GLY A 659 -49.85 -3.01 -26.31
C GLY A 659 -48.84 -2.30 -25.39
N ASP A 660 -48.74 -0.98 -25.48
CA ASP A 660 -47.82 -0.16 -24.68
C ASP A 660 -48.59 0.85 -23.80
N THR A 661 -47.95 1.35 -22.74
CA THR A 661 -48.45 2.42 -21.88
C THR A 661 -47.81 3.74 -22.25
N TYR A 662 -48.62 4.79 -22.39
CA TYR A 662 -48.17 6.15 -22.66
C TYR A 662 -48.57 7.04 -21.50
N ILE A 663 -47.65 7.92 -21.08
CA ILE A 663 -47.88 8.90 -20.02
C ILE A 663 -47.66 10.27 -20.62
N VAL A 664 -48.63 11.16 -20.43
CA VAL A 664 -48.59 12.55 -20.89
C VAL A 664 -48.66 13.45 -19.67
N ALA A 665 -47.66 14.32 -19.50
CA ALA A 665 -47.72 15.40 -18.53
C ALA A 665 -47.95 16.71 -19.26
N ASP A 666 -49.06 17.36 -18.93
CA ASP A 666 -49.46 18.66 -19.45
C ASP A 666 -49.13 19.73 -18.41
N LYS A 667 -48.43 20.77 -18.84
CA LYS A 667 -48.02 21.87 -17.96
C LYS A 667 -49.07 22.96 -17.88
N ASP A 668 -49.64 23.32 -19.03
CA ASP A 668 -50.56 24.43 -19.12
C ASP A 668 -51.94 23.82 -19.06
N GLY A 669 -52.59 23.80 -17.89
CA GLY A 669 -53.93 23.26 -17.68
C GLY A 669 -55.00 23.89 -18.59
N SER A 670 -54.92 23.56 -19.86
CA SER A 670 -55.68 24.14 -20.94
C SER A 670 -56.97 23.36 -21.00
N THR A 671 -58.08 24.08 -20.95
CA THR A 671 -59.39 23.48 -21.20
C THR A 671 -59.60 23.14 -22.69
N MET A 672 -58.66 23.52 -23.56
CA MET A 672 -58.62 23.12 -24.97
C MET A 672 -57.73 21.89 -25.15
N ALA A 673 -58.28 20.85 -25.79
CA ALA A 673 -57.65 19.55 -26.04
C ALA A 673 -56.50 19.61 -27.06
N THR A 674 -55.40 20.29 -26.73
CA THR A 674 -54.25 20.44 -27.63
C THR A 674 -52.94 20.28 -26.88
N PHE A 675 -52.20 19.22 -27.21
CA PHE A 675 -50.83 19.02 -26.75
C PHE A 675 -49.90 20.13 -27.26
N SER A 676 -49.16 20.74 -26.35
CA SER A 676 -48.14 21.76 -26.61
C SER A 676 -46.74 21.15 -26.60
N GLU A 677 -46.08 21.09 -27.76
CA GLU A 677 -44.71 20.53 -27.87
C GLU A 677 -43.64 21.29 -27.06
N VAL A 678 -43.95 22.49 -26.57
CA VAL A 678 -43.03 23.30 -25.75
C VAL A 678 -43.25 23.09 -24.26
N ASN A 679 -44.50 22.87 -23.84
CA ASN A 679 -44.89 22.87 -22.44
C ASN A 679 -45.25 21.48 -21.91
N ASP A 680 -45.62 20.56 -22.80
CA ASP A 680 -46.06 19.23 -22.44
C ASP A 680 -44.96 18.20 -22.73
N THR A 681 -45.16 17.00 -22.22
CA THR A 681 -44.28 15.88 -22.49
C THR A 681 -45.05 14.59 -22.61
N ILE A 682 -44.51 13.65 -23.37
CA ILE A 682 -44.99 12.29 -23.47
C ILE A 682 -43.81 11.34 -23.33
N ILE A 683 -44.03 10.28 -22.55
CA ILE A 683 -43.09 9.17 -22.40
C ILE A 683 -43.85 7.88 -22.70
N LYS A 684 -43.17 6.95 -23.38
CA LYS A 684 -43.66 5.61 -23.64
C LYS A 684 -43.02 4.62 -22.66
N LEU A 685 -43.82 3.75 -22.09
CA LEU A 685 -43.39 2.53 -21.39
C LEU A 685 -43.77 1.32 -22.25
N SER A 686 -42.81 0.44 -22.51
CA SER A 686 -43.04 -0.75 -23.34
C SER A 686 -43.84 -1.80 -22.56
N GLY A 687 -44.98 -2.24 -23.10
CA GLY A 687 -45.90 -3.14 -22.41
C GLY A 687 -47.03 -2.43 -21.65
N ILE A 688 -47.91 -3.23 -21.05
CA ILE A 688 -49.09 -2.75 -20.32
C ILE A 688 -48.75 -2.65 -18.83
N HIS A 689 -48.67 -1.41 -18.34
CA HIS A 689 -48.34 -1.06 -16.96
C HIS A 689 -49.56 -0.56 -16.18
N ASN A 690 -49.79 -1.09 -14.98
CA ASN A 690 -50.80 -0.55 -14.08
C ASN A 690 -50.13 0.44 -13.13
N LEU A 691 -50.38 1.72 -13.34
CA LEU A 691 -49.63 2.77 -12.68
C LEU A 691 -50.39 3.35 -11.49
N THR A 692 -49.65 3.69 -10.43
CA THR A 692 -50.12 4.45 -9.26
C THR A 692 -49.12 5.53 -8.89
N VAL A 693 -49.47 6.39 -7.94
CA VAL A 693 -48.56 7.41 -7.39
C VAL A 693 -48.14 7.03 -5.98
N ASP A 694 -46.84 6.93 -5.76
CA ASP A 694 -46.23 6.75 -4.44
C ASP A 694 -45.24 7.88 -4.17
N SER A 695 -45.44 8.59 -3.07
CA SER A 695 -44.52 9.63 -2.58
C SER A 695 -44.12 10.66 -3.65
N GLY A 696 -45.07 11.01 -4.53
CA GLY A 696 -44.88 11.98 -5.62
C GLY A 696 -44.28 11.41 -6.91
N SER A 697 -43.97 10.11 -6.97
CA SER A 697 -43.47 9.43 -8.17
C SER A 697 -44.53 8.49 -8.75
N ILE A 698 -44.54 8.31 -10.06
CA ILE A 698 -45.35 7.30 -10.74
C ILE A 698 -44.60 5.98 -10.65
N VAL A 699 -45.30 4.93 -10.22
CA VAL A 699 -44.73 3.60 -9.98
C VAL A 699 -45.66 2.52 -10.52
N GLU A 700 -45.11 1.33 -10.81
CA GLU A 700 -45.92 0.14 -11.09
C GLU A 700 -46.67 -0.28 -9.80
N ALA A 701 -47.97 -0.54 -9.93
CA ALA A 701 -48.79 -1.01 -8.83
C ALA A 701 -48.33 -2.42 -8.41
N GLN A 702 -48.16 -2.63 -7.10
CA GLN A 702 -47.91 -3.97 -6.56
C GLN A 702 -49.19 -4.81 -6.71
N ALA A 703 -49.04 -6.01 -7.27
CA ALA A 703 -50.13 -6.95 -7.54
C ALA A 703 -50.79 -7.50 -6.26
#